data_AF-A0A9D2HVS2-F1
#
_entry.id   AF-A0A9D2HVS2-F1
#
_cell.length_a   1.000
_cell.length_b   1.000
_cell.length_c   1.000
_cell.angle_alpha   90.00
_cell.angle_beta   90.00
_cell.angle_gamma   90.00
#
_symmetry.space_group_name_H-M   'P 1'
#
loop_
_entity.id
_entity.type
_entity.pdbx_description
1 polymer ?
#
loop_
_entity_poly.entity_id
_entity_poly.type
_entity_poly.pdbx_seq_one_letter_code
_entity_poly.pdbx_strand_id
1 'polypeptide(L)'
;MISALLVLTFCAGISARTIPPGVMKVNDEQPQCAGVSTELSEDRTQTWNGGVRHDFQYEGRDAIVVEPQQAAQGRPWIWRPAFFDAFPSVDKALLERGFHIVYYDVTHCYGSPKAVAQGTDFYRYVTETYRLSEKVTLEGFSRGGLYALNWAIENPEKVACIYLDAPVCDVFSWPGRKQTELWKGLLDAWELTDADMDSFTGNPIDNLAPLAKAGVPILAVCGDSDRTVPYEENMEVLRSRYLTLGAPVEVILKPGGDHHPHSLENPEPVVNFILRHQSAYKPYVHCNVRGSLQNSLVKFEKERKGRVAFLGGSITEMKGWKDMVEQQLKQRFPYTEFDFIEAGIGSTGTTPGAFRLQHDILSKGKIDLLFVEAAVNDHTNGFSPLEQVRGMEGEVRHALLENPETDIVMLHFIYDPFIPMLAKHQQPDVILNHERVANHYLVPSINLAQEISERMEAGEFTWEDFGGTHPLPFGHTFYAAAIAHLFDKMWTGISPDASIGPHNIPEQPLDTFSYYRGDFIDLDAATLNKGWKYVASWHPDNSYEKRRGFVDVPMLEATQPGNKLTLDFEGKAIGIFCTPGPSAGILEYSIDGGKFKRLDTFTSWSSHLYIPWVYMLETELETGRHRLVLRISKEKNPASKGHECQIRNFVVNR
;
A
#
# COMPACT_ATOMS: atom_id res chain seq x y z
N MET A 1 17.95 -2.68 53.92
CA MET A 1 18.25 -3.76 54.87
C MET A 1 18.96 -4.87 54.13
N ILE A 2 20.22 -5.15 54.51
CA ILE A 2 21.02 -6.39 54.31
C ILE A 2 21.36 -6.70 52.82
N SER A 3 22.56 -6.49 52.26
CA SER A 3 23.97 -6.86 52.60
C SER A 3 24.30 -8.36 52.51
N ALA A 4 25.13 -8.75 51.51
CA ALA A 4 26.22 -9.77 51.54
C ALA A 4 26.57 -10.11 50.06
N LEU A 5 27.76 -9.89 49.47
CA LEU A 5 29.19 -10.13 49.79
C LEU A 5 29.68 -11.59 49.60
N LEU A 6 30.60 -11.73 48.63
CA LEU A 6 31.72 -12.68 48.46
C LEU A 6 31.47 -14.19 48.25
N VAL A 7 32.20 -14.81 47.31
CA VAL A 7 33.41 -15.64 47.54
C VAL A 7 34.01 -16.15 46.21
N LEU A 8 35.34 -16.06 46.11
CA LEU A 8 36.25 -16.61 45.12
C LEU A 8 36.96 -17.82 45.75
N THR A 9 37.05 -18.98 45.08
CA THR A 9 38.10 -19.96 45.40
C THR A 9 38.47 -20.86 44.20
N PHE A 10 39.79 -20.98 44.01
CA PHE A 10 40.55 -21.89 43.13
C PHE A 10 40.39 -23.37 43.49
N CYS A 11 40.62 -24.26 42.51
CA CYS A 11 41.32 -25.54 42.71
C CYS A 11 41.98 -26.01 41.39
N ALA A 12 43.20 -26.51 41.51
CA ALA A 12 44.07 -26.98 40.44
C ALA A 12 44.26 -28.50 40.50
N GLY A 13 44.58 -29.12 39.34
CA GLY A 13 45.57 -30.19 39.29
C GLY A 13 45.18 -31.52 38.63
N ILE A 14 46.22 -32.14 38.03
CA ILE A 14 46.41 -33.52 37.52
C ILE A 14 46.25 -33.65 35.99
N SER A 15 47.10 -34.31 35.20
CA SER A 15 48.51 -34.76 35.25
C SER A 15 48.83 -35.34 33.86
N ALA A 16 50.05 -35.20 33.37
CA ALA A 16 50.51 -35.73 32.07
C ALA A 16 50.77 -37.25 32.07
N ARG A 17 50.75 -37.86 30.87
CA ARG A 17 51.46 -39.12 30.53
C ARG A 17 52.07 -39.03 29.13
N THR A 18 53.27 -39.59 29.01
CA THR A 18 54.22 -39.54 27.88
C THR A 18 54.50 -40.92 27.25
N ILE A 19 54.52 -40.99 25.89
CA ILE A 19 55.49 -41.62 24.91
C ILE A 19 55.67 -43.18 24.98
N PRO A 20 55.88 -44.03 23.90
CA PRO A 20 56.95 -43.93 22.87
C PRO A 20 56.71 -44.67 21.48
N PRO A 21 57.71 -45.14 20.66
CA PRO A 21 58.04 -44.61 19.32
C PRO A 21 58.23 -45.63 18.14
N GLY A 22 58.52 -45.15 16.91
CA GLY A 22 59.13 -45.89 15.77
C GLY A 22 58.17 -46.26 14.62
N VAL A 23 58.50 -46.33 13.30
CA VAL A 23 59.76 -46.45 12.52
C VAL A 23 59.52 -45.97 11.05
N MET A 24 60.57 -45.50 10.36
CA MET A 24 60.66 -44.98 8.96
C MET A 24 60.43 -45.98 7.79
N LYS A 25 59.99 -45.45 6.62
CA LYS A 25 60.57 -45.53 5.23
C LYS A 25 59.57 -44.87 4.21
N VAL A 26 59.83 -43.76 3.48
CA VAL A 26 60.66 -43.50 2.24
C VAL A 26 60.18 -44.34 1.03
N ASN A 27 59.74 -43.90 -0.16
CA ASN A 27 59.66 -42.63 -0.94
C ASN A 27 58.61 -42.80 -2.08
N ASP A 28 58.09 -41.70 -2.68
CA ASP A 28 58.20 -41.36 -4.13
C ASP A 28 57.20 -40.25 -4.61
N GLU A 29 57.79 -39.15 -5.08
CA GLU A 29 57.44 -38.22 -6.19
C GLU A 29 56.00 -37.67 -6.42
N GLN A 30 55.83 -36.34 -6.22
CA GLN A 30 55.56 -35.27 -7.23
C GLN A 30 54.86 -34.04 -6.58
N PRO A 31 55.15 -32.80 -7.01
CA PRO A 31 54.68 -31.60 -6.31
C PRO A 31 53.20 -31.30 -6.64
N GLN A 32 52.33 -31.41 -5.65
CA GLN A 32 50.95 -30.92 -5.71
C GLN A 32 50.89 -29.43 -5.34
N CYS A 33 50.23 -28.66 -6.20
CA CYS A 33 49.75 -27.31 -5.90
C CYS A 33 49.01 -27.30 -4.57
N ALA A 34 49.39 -26.38 -3.67
CA ALA A 34 48.70 -26.16 -2.41
C ALA A 34 47.26 -25.70 -2.69
N GLY A 35 46.30 -26.61 -2.48
CA GLY A 35 44.90 -26.27 -2.32
C GLY A 35 44.73 -25.57 -0.97
N VAL A 36 44.12 -24.38 -0.99
CA VAL A 36 43.57 -23.77 0.22
C VAL A 36 42.35 -24.61 0.60
N SER A 37 42.45 -25.32 1.71
CA SER A 37 41.33 -26.06 2.29
C SER A 37 40.36 -25.09 2.96
N THR A 38 39.14 -25.01 2.43
CA THR A 38 37.96 -24.45 3.11
C THR A 38 37.55 -25.36 4.28
N GLU A 39 38.30 -25.34 5.39
CA GLU A 39 37.85 -26.01 6.62
C GLU A 39 36.86 -25.08 7.35
N LEU A 40 35.57 -25.43 7.28
CA LEU A 40 34.53 -24.85 8.13
C LEU A 40 34.85 -25.20 9.60
N SER A 41 34.96 -24.20 10.47
CA SER A 41 35.06 -24.41 11.92
C SER A 41 33.78 -25.06 12.49
N GLU A 42 33.86 -25.73 13.64
CA GLU A 42 32.72 -26.37 14.33
C GLU A 42 31.46 -25.48 14.34
N ASP A 43 30.41 -25.93 13.64
CA ASP A 43 29.10 -25.28 13.61
C ASP A 43 28.44 -25.38 14.99
N ARG A 44 28.14 -24.23 15.60
CA ARG A 44 27.46 -24.15 16.90
C ARG A 44 25.99 -23.81 16.68
N THR A 45 25.13 -24.81 16.76
CA THR A 45 23.68 -24.61 16.67
C THR A 45 23.10 -24.05 17.97
N GLN A 46 22.37 -22.94 17.89
CA GLN A 46 21.69 -22.24 19.00
C GLN A 46 20.27 -21.83 18.58
N THR A 47 19.50 -21.23 19.48
CA THR A 47 18.21 -20.59 19.17
C THR A 47 18.36 -19.08 19.15
N TRP A 48 17.77 -18.40 18.15
CA TRP A 48 17.67 -16.93 18.10
C TRP A 48 16.27 -16.51 17.69
N ASN A 49 15.54 -15.85 18.60
CA ASN A 49 14.14 -15.42 18.40
C ASN A 49 13.22 -16.51 17.82
N GLY A 50 13.35 -17.73 18.35
CA GLY A 50 12.59 -18.88 17.88
C GLY A 50 13.19 -19.57 16.65
N GLY A 51 14.11 -18.97 15.91
CA GLY A 51 14.81 -19.61 14.79
C GLY A 51 16.00 -20.48 15.22
N VAL A 52 16.45 -21.34 14.32
CA VAL A 52 17.67 -22.16 14.49
C VAL A 52 18.86 -21.38 13.95
N ARG A 53 19.78 -20.99 14.83
CA ARG A 53 20.98 -20.20 14.52
C ARG A 53 22.19 -21.11 14.35
N HIS A 54 22.91 -20.94 13.25
CA HIS A 54 24.18 -21.58 12.95
C HIS A 54 25.28 -20.52 12.95
N ASP A 55 26.30 -20.70 13.77
CA ASP A 55 27.46 -19.82 13.89
C ASP A 55 28.71 -20.53 13.36
N PHE A 56 29.41 -19.93 12.40
CA PHE A 56 30.61 -20.52 11.77
C PHE A 56 31.58 -19.47 11.24
N GLN A 57 32.80 -19.89 10.89
CA GLN A 57 33.75 -19.09 10.12
C GLN A 57 33.63 -19.41 8.63
N TYR A 58 33.57 -18.38 7.78
CA TYR A 58 33.70 -18.52 6.33
C TYR A 58 34.81 -17.62 5.81
N GLU A 59 35.86 -18.23 5.23
CA GLU A 59 37.06 -17.51 4.78
C GLU A 59 37.68 -16.60 5.86
N GLY A 60 37.69 -17.09 7.10
CA GLY A 60 38.26 -16.40 8.26
C GLY A 60 37.44 -15.23 8.80
N ARG A 61 36.14 -15.15 8.46
CA ARG A 61 35.19 -14.16 8.97
C ARG A 61 34.00 -14.83 9.64
N ASP A 62 33.46 -14.16 10.65
CA ASP A 62 32.22 -14.57 11.32
C ASP A 62 31.05 -14.59 10.34
N ALA A 63 30.33 -15.70 10.30
CA ALA A 63 29.11 -15.89 9.54
C ALA A 63 28.02 -16.48 10.43
N ILE A 64 26.78 -16.05 10.21
CA ILE A 64 25.60 -16.55 10.92
C ILE A 64 24.49 -16.79 9.92
N VAL A 65 23.81 -17.93 10.05
CA VAL A 65 22.54 -18.20 9.35
C VAL A 65 21.49 -18.57 10.40
N VAL A 66 20.37 -17.85 10.41
CA VAL A 66 19.20 -18.19 11.23
C VAL A 66 18.09 -18.70 10.32
N GLU A 67 17.70 -19.95 10.53
CA GLU A 67 16.56 -20.57 9.85
C GLU A 67 15.26 -20.33 10.63
N PRO A 68 14.17 -19.95 9.95
CA PRO A 68 12.86 -19.83 10.59
C PRO A 68 12.30 -21.19 10.96
N GLN A 69 11.35 -21.23 11.90
CA GLN A 69 10.63 -22.45 12.26
C GLN A 69 9.90 -23.07 11.06
N GLN A 70 9.33 -22.22 10.21
CA GLN A 70 8.72 -22.60 8.95
C GLN A 70 9.18 -21.62 7.87
N ALA A 71 9.94 -22.11 6.90
CA ALA A 71 10.39 -21.29 5.78
C ALA A 71 9.22 -20.90 4.88
N ALA A 72 9.17 -19.62 4.49
CA ALA A 72 8.22 -19.14 3.50
C ALA A 72 8.52 -19.72 2.11
N GLN A 73 7.51 -19.72 1.23
CA GLN A 73 7.67 -20.15 -0.15
C GLN A 73 8.79 -19.35 -0.83
N GLY A 74 9.65 -20.06 -1.57
CA GLY A 74 10.81 -19.47 -2.23
C GLY A 74 12.03 -19.24 -1.32
N ARG A 75 11.95 -19.59 -0.03
CA ARG A 75 13.05 -19.47 0.95
C ARG A 75 13.72 -18.08 0.90
N PRO A 76 12.94 -16.99 1.09
CA PRO A 76 13.48 -15.65 1.07
C PRO A 76 14.43 -15.43 2.25
N TRP A 77 15.32 -14.45 2.09
CA TRP A 77 16.33 -14.15 3.08
C TRP A 77 16.77 -12.71 3.03
N ILE A 78 17.18 -12.21 4.20
CA ILE A 78 17.78 -10.89 4.38
C ILE A 78 19.23 -11.06 4.81
N TRP A 79 20.12 -10.24 4.24
CA TRP A 79 21.55 -10.29 4.48
C TRP A 79 22.05 -9.00 5.14
N ARG A 80 22.60 -9.17 6.34
CA ARG A 80 23.29 -8.15 7.14
C ARG A 80 24.81 -8.22 6.93
N PRO A 81 25.44 -7.18 6.38
CA PRO A 81 26.89 -7.09 6.24
C PRO A 81 27.60 -6.55 7.50
N ALA A 82 26.81 -6.05 8.47
CA ALA A 82 27.31 -5.45 9.71
C ALA A 82 26.32 -5.62 10.86
N PHE A 83 26.84 -5.61 12.09
CA PHE A 83 26.08 -5.49 13.34
C PHE A 83 24.91 -6.48 13.50
N PHE A 84 25.21 -7.79 13.51
CA PHE A 84 24.20 -8.79 13.86
C PHE A 84 23.60 -8.50 15.25
N ASP A 85 22.29 -8.69 15.40
CA ASP A 85 21.51 -8.46 16.64
C ASP A 85 21.37 -6.99 17.09
N ALA A 86 21.91 -6.02 16.33
CA ALA A 86 21.69 -4.60 16.58
C ALA A 86 20.37 -4.11 15.98
N PHE A 87 19.48 -3.59 16.83
CA PHE A 87 18.13 -3.11 16.46
C PHE A 87 17.34 -4.07 15.53
N PRO A 88 17.23 -5.38 15.86
CA PRO A 88 16.82 -6.43 14.94
C PRO A 88 15.29 -6.55 14.81
N SER A 89 14.53 -5.47 14.97
CA SER A 89 13.05 -5.52 14.95
C SER A 89 12.53 -6.00 13.59
N VAL A 90 13.15 -5.55 12.50
CA VAL A 90 12.83 -5.99 11.13
C VAL A 90 13.19 -7.47 10.94
N ASP A 91 14.39 -7.89 11.33
CA ASP A 91 14.83 -9.30 11.22
C ASP A 91 13.89 -10.25 11.97
N LYS A 92 13.51 -9.89 13.21
CA LYS A 92 12.59 -10.68 14.03
C LYS A 92 11.24 -10.85 13.34
N ALA A 93 10.66 -9.74 12.86
CA ALA A 93 9.38 -9.76 12.18
C ALA A 93 9.42 -10.51 10.84
N LEU A 94 10.56 -10.51 10.13
CA LEU A 94 10.76 -11.30 8.92
C LEU A 94 10.97 -12.79 9.22
N LEU A 95 11.72 -13.13 10.28
CA LEU A 95 11.93 -14.50 10.72
C LEU A 95 10.59 -15.18 11.09
N GLU A 96 9.71 -14.46 11.78
CA GLU A 96 8.34 -14.91 12.08
C GLU A 96 7.51 -15.17 10.81
N ARG A 97 7.81 -14.45 9.73
CA ARG A 97 7.19 -14.63 8.40
C ARG A 97 7.94 -15.61 7.51
N GLY A 98 8.87 -16.38 8.05
CA GLY A 98 9.55 -17.45 7.34
C GLY A 98 10.76 -17.03 6.49
N PHE A 99 11.34 -15.86 6.75
CA PHE A 99 12.63 -15.47 6.16
C PHE A 99 13.80 -16.11 6.90
N HIS A 100 14.89 -16.33 6.17
CA HIS A 100 16.19 -16.65 6.77
C HIS A 100 16.95 -15.35 7.03
N ILE A 101 17.63 -15.26 8.17
CA ILE A 101 18.45 -14.10 8.53
C ILE A 101 19.91 -14.50 8.37
N VAL A 102 20.65 -13.80 7.52
CA VAL A 102 22.04 -14.13 7.21
C VAL A 102 22.94 -12.97 7.59
N TYR A 103 24.07 -13.26 8.20
CA TYR A 103 25.12 -12.30 8.51
C TYR A 103 26.48 -12.80 8.03
N TYR A 104 27.28 -11.86 7.51
CA TYR A 104 28.67 -12.08 7.17
C TYR A 104 29.47 -10.84 7.53
N ASP A 105 30.48 -10.98 8.38
CA ASP A 105 31.20 -9.82 8.90
C ASP A 105 32.13 -9.15 7.87
N VAL A 106 31.62 -8.08 7.27
CA VAL A 106 32.36 -7.17 6.40
C VAL A 106 32.28 -5.73 6.92
N THR A 107 31.99 -5.56 8.21
CA THR A 107 31.71 -4.28 8.89
C THR A 107 32.79 -3.23 8.67
N HIS A 108 34.06 -3.66 8.66
CA HIS A 108 35.25 -2.80 8.52
C HIS A 108 35.91 -2.91 7.14
N CYS A 109 35.18 -3.38 6.13
CA CYS A 109 35.73 -3.61 4.80
C CYS A 109 35.25 -2.58 3.77
N TYR A 110 34.43 -1.62 4.20
CA TYR A 110 34.05 -0.38 3.49
C TYR A 110 33.58 -0.58 2.04
N GLY A 111 32.94 -1.72 1.73
CA GLY A 111 32.50 -2.04 0.38
C GLY A 111 33.62 -2.14 -0.66
N SER A 112 34.86 -2.43 -0.24
CA SER A 112 36.02 -2.59 -1.13
C SER A 112 35.84 -3.74 -2.12
N PRO A 113 36.54 -3.73 -3.28
CA PRO A 113 36.45 -4.79 -4.28
C PRO A 113 36.73 -6.18 -3.71
N LYS A 114 37.71 -6.28 -2.80
CA LYS A 114 38.02 -7.53 -2.10
C LYS A 114 36.84 -8.00 -1.25
N ALA A 115 36.18 -7.10 -0.52
CA ALA A 115 35.02 -7.43 0.28
C ALA A 115 33.84 -7.87 -0.60
N VAL A 116 33.59 -7.19 -1.72
CA VAL A 116 32.51 -7.55 -2.65
C VAL A 116 32.74 -8.93 -3.28
N ALA A 117 33.98 -9.25 -3.63
CA ALA A 117 34.35 -10.59 -4.11
C ALA A 117 34.11 -11.67 -3.05
N GLN A 118 34.59 -11.46 -1.81
CA GLN A 118 34.35 -12.37 -0.68
C GLN A 118 32.85 -12.56 -0.41
N GLY A 119 32.08 -11.47 -0.46
CA GLY A 119 30.64 -11.48 -0.35
C GLY A 119 29.94 -12.28 -1.45
N THR A 120 30.40 -12.14 -2.69
CA THR A 120 29.85 -12.88 -3.83
C THR A 120 30.10 -14.38 -3.72
N ASP A 121 31.24 -14.77 -3.15
CA ASP A 121 31.56 -16.16 -2.86
C ASP A 121 30.70 -16.70 -1.71
N PHE A 122 30.56 -15.94 -0.62
CA PHE A 122 29.68 -16.28 0.49
C PHE A 122 28.21 -16.38 0.07
N TYR A 123 27.74 -15.48 -0.80
CA TYR A 123 26.41 -15.55 -1.40
C TYR A 123 26.18 -16.90 -2.11
N ARG A 124 27.16 -17.38 -2.90
CA ARG A 124 27.07 -18.70 -3.55
C ARG A 124 26.99 -19.81 -2.51
N TYR A 125 27.85 -19.76 -1.50
CA TYR A 125 27.82 -20.73 -0.41
C TYR A 125 26.45 -20.81 0.29
N VAL A 126 25.85 -19.68 0.68
CA VAL A 126 24.57 -19.71 1.41
C VAL A 126 23.40 -20.12 0.52
N THR A 127 23.39 -19.68 -0.75
CA THR A 127 22.34 -20.08 -1.71
C THR A 127 22.42 -21.56 -2.08
N GLU A 128 23.63 -22.13 -2.20
CA GLU A 128 23.82 -23.55 -2.52
C GLU A 128 23.59 -24.46 -1.30
N THR A 129 24.13 -24.09 -0.13
CA THR A 129 24.07 -24.89 1.10
C THR A 129 22.68 -24.86 1.74
N TYR A 130 22.12 -23.65 1.92
CA TYR A 130 20.83 -23.46 2.60
C TYR A 130 19.66 -23.35 1.63
N ARG A 131 19.90 -23.50 0.31
CA ARG A 131 18.86 -23.45 -0.74
C ARG A 131 18.03 -22.17 -0.69
N LEU A 132 18.68 -21.06 -0.37
CA LEU A 132 18.02 -19.75 -0.27
C LEU A 132 17.69 -19.21 -1.66
N SER A 133 16.71 -18.31 -1.73
CA SER A 133 16.34 -17.56 -2.95
C SER A 133 17.56 -16.98 -3.67
N GLU A 134 17.59 -17.05 -5.01
CA GLU A 134 18.59 -16.37 -5.84
C GLU A 134 18.46 -14.84 -5.84
N LYS A 135 17.39 -14.30 -5.24
CA LYS A 135 17.24 -12.87 -4.99
C LYS A 135 17.27 -12.58 -3.50
N VAL A 136 18.29 -11.84 -3.05
CA VAL A 136 18.52 -11.45 -1.65
C VAL A 136 17.91 -10.09 -1.33
N THR A 137 17.40 -9.94 -0.10
CA THR A 137 17.15 -8.62 0.48
C THR A 137 18.40 -8.14 1.19
N LEU A 138 19.00 -7.02 0.76
CA LEU A 138 20.20 -6.49 1.40
C LEU A 138 19.81 -5.49 2.49
N GLU A 139 20.44 -5.59 3.65
CA GLU A 139 20.32 -4.60 4.71
C GLU A 139 21.60 -3.78 4.85
N GLY A 140 21.50 -2.46 4.91
CA GLY A 140 22.63 -1.55 5.06
C GLY A 140 22.47 -0.60 6.24
N PHE A 141 22.91 -1.01 7.42
CA PHE A 141 22.89 -0.17 8.63
C PHE A 141 24.17 0.64 8.76
N SER A 142 24.06 1.96 8.91
CA SER A 142 25.21 2.84 9.11
C SER A 142 26.27 2.56 8.04
N ARG A 143 27.54 2.33 8.43
CA ARG A 143 28.64 1.94 7.52
C ARG A 143 28.40 0.67 6.70
N GLY A 144 27.50 -0.21 7.14
CA GLY A 144 27.05 -1.37 6.36
C GLY A 144 26.41 -0.98 5.03
N GLY A 145 25.87 0.24 4.93
CA GLY A 145 25.35 0.83 3.70
C GLY A 145 26.37 0.84 2.55
N LEU A 146 27.64 1.17 2.84
CA LEU A 146 28.71 1.18 1.82
C LEU A 146 28.86 -0.19 1.16
N TYR A 147 28.90 -1.25 1.97
CA TYR A 147 29.01 -2.60 1.45
C TYR A 147 27.73 -3.05 0.75
N ALA A 148 26.56 -2.85 1.37
CA ALA A 148 25.28 -3.27 0.79
C ALA A 148 25.08 -2.67 -0.61
N LEU A 149 25.37 -1.37 -0.77
CA LEU A 149 25.27 -0.67 -2.04
C LEU A 149 26.31 -1.17 -3.05
N ASN A 150 27.60 -1.23 -2.70
CA ASN A 150 28.63 -1.69 -3.65
C ASN A 150 28.41 -3.14 -4.11
N TRP A 151 28.05 -4.04 -3.19
CA TRP A 151 27.75 -5.43 -3.56
C TRP A 151 26.53 -5.50 -4.50
N ALA A 152 25.48 -4.73 -4.21
CA ALA A 152 24.28 -4.66 -5.04
C ALA A 152 24.58 -4.09 -6.44
N ILE A 153 25.41 -3.06 -6.54
CA ILE A 153 25.81 -2.42 -7.79
C ILE A 153 26.53 -3.40 -8.72
N GLU A 154 27.40 -4.26 -8.17
CA GLU A 154 28.07 -5.32 -8.93
C GLU A 154 27.17 -6.53 -9.23
N ASN A 155 26.11 -6.73 -8.45
CA ASN A 155 25.23 -7.91 -8.52
C ASN A 155 23.73 -7.57 -8.63
N PRO A 156 23.30 -6.63 -9.49
CA PRO A 156 21.96 -6.06 -9.40
C PRO A 156 20.85 -7.09 -9.66
N GLU A 157 21.12 -8.09 -10.51
CA GLU A 157 20.16 -9.16 -10.85
C GLU A 157 19.87 -10.11 -9.66
N LYS A 158 20.79 -10.18 -8.68
CA LYS A 158 20.68 -11.02 -7.48
C LYS A 158 19.94 -10.31 -6.34
N VAL A 159 19.47 -9.08 -6.53
CA VAL A 159 18.83 -8.30 -5.47
C VAL A 159 17.31 -8.32 -5.65
N ALA A 160 16.60 -8.65 -4.58
CA ALA A 160 15.14 -8.50 -4.49
C ALA A 160 14.77 -7.04 -4.18
N CYS A 161 15.37 -6.48 -3.13
CA CYS A 161 15.28 -5.07 -2.73
C CYS A 161 16.40 -4.75 -1.73
N ILE A 162 16.58 -3.45 -1.42
CA ILE A 162 17.55 -2.97 -0.45
C ILE A 162 16.81 -2.20 0.65
N TYR A 163 17.07 -2.57 1.91
CA TYR A 163 16.67 -1.83 3.10
C TYR A 163 17.89 -1.14 3.71
N LEU A 164 17.85 0.18 3.82
CA LEU A 164 18.92 0.98 4.40
C LEU A 164 18.45 1.67 5.69
N ASP A 165 19.32 1.78 6.70
CA ASP A 165 18.99 2.49 7.94
C ASP A 165 20.14 3.37 8.42
N ALA A 166 19.87 4.68 8.49
CA ALA A 166 20.85 5.76 8.61
C ALA A 166 22.15 5.42 7.85
N PRO A 167 22.05 5.09 6.54
CA PRO A 167 23.13 4.46 5.80
C PRO A 167 24.24 5.47 5.48
N VAL A 168 25.48 5.01 5.58
CA VAL A 168 26.57 5.68 4.89
C VAL A 168 26.48 5.30 3.42
N CYS A 169 26.26 6.30 2.58
CA CYS A 169 26.22 6.19 1.13
C CYS A 169 27.45 6.83 0.47
N ASP A 170 28.09 7.78 1.15
CA ASP A 170 29.24 8.53 0.67
C ASP A 170 30.46 8.38 1.60
N VAL A 171 31.56 7.83 1.08
CA VAL A 171 32.81 7.66 1.82
C VAL A 171 33.43 9.00 2.26
N PHE A 172 33.12 10.09 1.57
CA PHE A 172 33.62 11.43 1.89
C PHE A 172 32.83 12.10 3.03
N SER A 173 31.55 11.74 3.20
CA SER A 173 30.75 12.11 4.37
C SER A 173 31.19 11.30 5.60
N TRP A 174 31.20 9.97 5.48
CA TRP A 174 31.72 9.07 6.51
C TRP A 174 32.52 7.92 5.87
N PRO A 175 33.74 7.61 6.33
CA PRO A 175 34.40 8.20 7.49
C PRO A 175 34.94 9.62 7.23
N GLY A 176 35.19 9.99 5.98
CA GLY A 176 35.78 11.28 5.64
C GLY A 176 37.18 11.52 6.23
N ARG A 177 37.94 12.46 5.65
CA ARG A 177 39.34 12.73 6.04
C ARG A 177 39.52 13.18 7.50
N LYS A 178 38.46 13.71 8.13
CA LYS A 178 38.50 14.19 9.52
C LYS A 178 38.59 13.04 10.54
N GLN A 179 38.13 11.84 10.19
CA GLN A 179 38.17 10.66 11.06
C GLN A 179 39.40 9.82 10.72
N THR A 180 40.60 10.30 11.09
CA THR A 180 41.90 9.78 10.60
C THR A 180 42.08 8.26 10.68
N GLU A 181 41.69 7.63 11.78
CA GLU A 181 41.82 6.16 11.93
C GLU A 181 40.88 5.38 11.03
N LEU A 182 39.63 5.84 10.90
CA LEU A 182 38.64 5.20 10.02
C LEU A 182 38.96 5.47 8.55
N TRP A 183 39.45 6.67 8.23
CA TRP A 183 39.94 7.03 6.90
C TRP A 183 41.13 6.16 6.49
N LYS A 184 42.09 5.95 7.39
CA LYS A 184 43.18 5.00 7.16
C LYS A 184 42.64 3.58 6.93
N GLY A 185 41.66 3.14 7.72
CA GLY A 185 41.01 1.84 7.51
C GLY A 185 40.34 1.70 6.14
N LEU A 186 39.70 2.77 5.64
CA LEU A 186 39.15 2.82 4.28
C LEU A 186 40.27 2.67 3.24
N LEU A 187 41.33 3.47 3.34
CA LEU A 187 42.48 3.43 2.44
C LEU A 187 43.13 2.05 2.41
N ASP A 188 43.37 1.45 3.57
CA ASP A 188 43.94 0.11 3.70
C ASP A 188 43.02 -0.96 3.08
N ALA A 189 41.70 -0.89 3.30
CA ALA A 189 40.75 -1.84 2.76
C ALA A 189 40.60 -1.77 1.22
N TRP A 190 40.75 -0.57 0.66
CA TRP A 190 40.69 -0.32 -0.79
C TRP A 190 42.07 -0.38 -1.48
N GLU A 191 43.15 -0.58 -0.72
CA GLU A 191 44.54 -0.57 -1.19
C GLU A 191 44.92 0.76 -1.88
N LEU A 192 44.50 1.87 -1.29
CA LEU A 192 44.68 3.23 -1.81
C LEU A 192 45.57 4.09 -0.90
N THR A 193 46.09 5.18 -1.47
CA THR A 193 46.67 6.31 -0.73
C THR A 193 45.68 7.47 -0.65
N ASP A 194 45.91 8.43 0.26
CA ASP A 194 45.05 9.62 0.37
C ASP A 194 45.03 10.47 -0.93
N ALA A 195 46.11 10.44 -1.70
CA ALA A 195 46.19 11.12 -3.00
C ALA A 195 45.30 10.47 -4.06
N ASP A 196 45.12 9.14 -4.01
CA ASP A 196 44.25 8.43 -4.95
C ASP A 196 42.78 8.82 -4.75
N MET A 197 42.41 9.29 -3.55
CA MET A 197 41.04 9.67 -3.21
C MET A 197 40.53 10.90 -3.96
N ASP A 198 41.43 11.71 -4.56
CA ASP A 198 41.04 12.87 -5.38
C ASP A 198 40.45 12.46 -6.74
N SER A 199 40.65 11.21 -7.15
CA SER A 199 40.09 10.60 -8.36
C SER A 199 39.32 9.31 -8.08
N PHE A 200 38.83 9.13 -6.85
CA PHE A 200 38.16 7.90 -6.43
C PHE A 200 36.84 7.68 -7.16
N THR A 201 36.69 6.50 -7.78
CA THR A 201 35.47 6.11 -8.50
C THR A 201 34.68 5.00 -7.82
N GLY A 202 35.11 4.54 -6.64
CA GLY A 202 34.49 3.42 -5.92
C GLY A 202 33.35 3.81 -4.96
N ASN A 203 32.90 5.07 -5.01
CA ASN A 203 31.89 5.60 -4.11
C ASN A 203 30.49 5.11 -4.55
N PRO A 204 29.71 4.39 -3.71
CA PRO A 204 28.46 3.77 -4.17
C PRO A 204 27.44 4.80 -4.67
N ILE A 205 27.38 5.97 -4.03
CA ILE A 205 26.44 7.04 -4.38
C ILE A 205 26.64 7.60 -5.79
N ASP A 206 27.84 7.45 -6.37
CA ASP A 206 28.17 7.87 -7.74
C ASP A 206 27.91 6.77 -8.78
N ASN A 207 27.61 5.53 -8.35
CA ASN A 207 27.57 4.34 -9.21
C ASN A 207 26.21 3.62 -9.22
N LEU A 208 25.10 4.36 -9.04
CA LEU A 208 23.75 3.79 -8.89
C LEU A 208 23.12 3.28 -10.19
N ALA A 209 23.68 3.62 -11.36
CA ALA A 209 23.09 3.32 -12.66
C ALA A 209 22.79 1.82 -12.91
N PRO A 210 23.65 0.85 -12.51
CA PRO A 210 23.34 -0.58 -12.64
C PRO A 210 22.10 -1.01 -11.85
N LEU A 211 21.93 -0.49 -10.62
CA LEU A 211 20.76 -0.76 -9.78
C LEU A 211 19.48 -0.23 -10.43
N ALA A 212 19.52 1.02 -10.89
CA ALA A 212 18.39 1.67 -11.53
C ALA A 212 17.98 0.93 -12.81
N LYS A 213 18.96 0.51 -13.62
CA LYS A 213 18.73 -0.27 -14.84
C LYS A 213 18.06 -1.62 -14.57
N ALA A 214 18.41 -2.27 -13.46
CA ALA A 214 17.79 -3.52 -13.03
C ALA A 214 16.47 -3.32 -12.28
N GLY A 215 16.06 -2.07 -12.03
CA GLY A 215 14.83 -1.73 -11.31
C GLY A 215 14.85 -2.18 -9.85
N VAL A 216 16.02 -2.14 -9.19
CA VAL A 216 16.17 -2.59 -7.80
C VAL A 216 15.44 -1.60 -6.86
N PRO A 217 14.44 -2.04 -6.09
CA PRO A 217 13.74 -1.18 -5.15
C PRO A 217 14.61 -0.85 -3.93
N ILE A 218 14.56 0.40 -3.46
CA ILE A 218 15.28 0.86 -2.26
C ILE A 218 14.29 1.51 -1.28
N LEU A 219 14.34 1.10 -0.02
CA LEU A 219 13.71 1.79 1.12
C LEU A 219 14.82 2.21 2.09
N ALA A 220 14.75 3.45 2.57
CA ALA A 220 15.62 3.94 3.64
C ALA A 220 14.82 4.44 4.85
N VAL A 221 15.32 4.16 6.06
CA VAL A 221 14.88 4.80 7.31
C VAL A 221 15.99 5.74 7.77
N CYS A 222 15.70 7.02 7.95
CA CYS A 222 16.72 8.01 8.29
C CYS A 222 16.22 8.97 9.37
N GLY A 223 17.12 9.42 10.24
CA GLY A 223 16.89 10.61 11.05
C GLY A 223 17.15 11.85 10.20
N ASP A 224 16.21 12.80 10.17
CA ASP A 224 16.41 14.06 9.43
C ASP A 224 17.46 14.99 10.08
N SER A 225 17.88 14.67 11.30
CA SER A 225 18.79 15.44 12.14
C SER A 225 20.02 14.61 12.54
N ASP A 226 20.35 13.57 11.76
CA ASP A 226 21.53 12.72 11.97
C ASP A 226 22.83 13.54 11.91
N ARG A 227 23.60 13.53 13.00
CA ARG A 227 24.88 14.25 13.11
C ARG A 227 26.11 13.39 12.83
N THR A 228 25.93 12.08 12.72
CA THR A 228 27.00 11.10 12.49
C THR A 228 27.10 10.74 11.03
N VAL A 229 25.96 10.50 10.39
CA VAL A 229 25.81 10.21 8.97
C VAL A 229 24.71 11.14 8.43
N PRO A 230 25.05 12.41 8.16
CA PRO A 230 24.05 13.42 7.80
C PRO A 230 23.21 12.98 6.61
N TYR A 231 21.89 13.08 6.76
CA TYR A 231 20.93 12.66 5.73
C TYR A 231 21.14 13.44 4.41
N GLU A 232 21.41 14.75 4.51
CA GLU A 232 21.68 15.64 3.37
C GLU A 232 22.97 15.31 2.61
N GLU A 233 23.94 14.66 3.28
CA GLU A 233 25.21 14.24 2.65
C GLU A 233 25.15 12.80 2.09
N ASN A 234 24.14 12.01 2.49
CA ASN A 234 24.04 10.59 2.15
C ASN A 234 22.74 10.26 1.43
N MET A 235 21.70 9.88 2.17
CA MET A 235 20.49 9.31 1.58
C MET A 235 19.69 10.32 0.74
N GLU A 236 19.74 11.62 1.04
CA GLU A 236 19.11 12.65 0.20
C GLU A 236 19.74 12.70 -1.21
N VAL A 237 21.08 12.67 -1.26
CA VAL A 237 21.84 12.66 -2.51
C VAL A 237 21.60 11.36 -3.28
N LEU A 238 21.59 10.20 -2.59
CA LEU A 238 21.27 8.91 -3.20
C LEU A 238 19.86 8.94 -3.80
N ARG A 239 18.86 9.40 -3.02
CA ARG A 239 17.46 9.50 -3.45
C ARG A 239 17.35 10.36 -4.71
N SER A 240 17.92 11.56 -4.70
CA SER A 240 17.88 12.49 -5.83
C SER A 240 18.46 11.87 -7.10
N ARG A 241 19.63 11.23 -6.99
CA ARG A 241 20.30 10.58 -8.13
C ARG A 241 19.54 9.35 -8.62
N TYR A 242 18.98 8.54 -7.73
CA TYR A 242 18.22 7.35 -8.10
C TYR A 242 16.91 7.68 -8.83
N LEU A 243 16.20 8.70 -8.34
CA LEU A 243 15.05 9.27 -9.05
C LEU A 243 15.45 9.87 -10.40
N THR A 244 16.62 10.52 -10.49
CA THR A 244 17.14 11.06 -11.76
C THR A 244 17.33 9.97 -12.81
N LEU A 245 17.69 8.76 -12.36
CA LEU A 245 17.84 7.57 -13.20
C LEU A 245 16.49 6.86 -13.50
N GLY A 246 15.36 7.40 -13.04
CA GLY A 246 14.03 6.86 -13.27
C GLY A 246 13.68 5.64 -12.41
N ALA A 247 14.38 5.41 -11.30
CA ALA A 247 14.18 4.26 -10.43
C ALA A 247 13.49 4.64 -9.10
N PRO A 248 12.61 3.76 -8.56
CA PRO A 248 11.84 4.05 -7.36
C PRO A 248 12.70 3.98 -6.09
N VAL A 249 12.50 4.93 -5.18
CA VAL A 249 13.12 4.96 -3.85
C VAL A 249 12.14 5.54 -2.83
N GLU A 250 12.03 4.88 -1.69
CA GLU A 250 11.18 5.27 -0.56
C GLU A 250 12.05 5.74 0.62
N VAL A 251 11.64 6.79 1.33
CA VAL A 251 12.39 7.31 2.48
C VAL A 251 11.47 7.61 3.66
N ILE A 252 11.64 6.87 4.74
CA ILE A 252 11.00 7.14 6.01
C ILE A 252 11.90 8.06 6.84
N LEU A 253 11.55 9.35 6.88
CA LEU A 253 12.23 10.32 7.74
C LEU A 253 11.64 10.32 9.14
N LYS A 254 12.51 10.19 10.15
CA LYS A 254 12.19 10.36 11.57
C LYS A 254 12.43 11.83 11.94
N PRO A 255 11.37 12.64 12.17
CA PRO A 255 11.52 14.06 12.47
C PRO A 255 12.30 14.28 13.76
N GLY A 256 13.34 15.11 13.72
CA GLY A 256 14.27 15.33 14.83
C GLY A 256 15.12 14.11 15.20
N GLY A 257 15.10 13.04 14.40
CA GLY A 257 15.84 11.81 14.66
C GLY A 257 17.34 12.01 14.40
N ASP A 258 18.18 11.60 15.36
CA ASP A 258 19.64 11.51 15.18
C ASP A 258 20.00 10.13 14.58
N HIS A 259 21.30 9.80 14.54
CA HIS A 259 21.81 8.50 14.05
C HIS A 259 21.17 7.29 14.73
N HIS A 260 20.94 7.41 16.03
CA HIS A 260 20.30 6.38 16.84
C HIS A 260 18.99 6.88 17.44
N PRO A 261 18.03 5.98 17.69
CA PRO A 261 18.07 4.54 17.43
C PRO A 261 17.93 4.21 15.93
N HIS A 262 18.58 3.12 15.49
CA HIS A 262 18.26 2.49 14.22
C HIS A 262 16.91 1.76 14.30
N SER A 263 16.35 1.45 13.13
CA SER A 263 15.03 0.87 12.91
C SER A 263 13.89 1.78 13.33
N LEU A 264 12.67 1.39 12.93
CA LEU A 264 11.44 1.93 13.47
C LEU A 264 11.02 1.13 14.71
N GLU A 265 10.32 1.79 15.64
CA GLU A 265 9.65 1.11 16.74
C GLU A 265 8.64 0.07 16.22
N ASN A 266 7.87 0.47 15.21
CA ASN A 266 7.03 -0.44 14.43
C ASN A 266 7.75 -0.82 13.11
N PRO A 267 8.24 -2.07 12.95
CA PRO A 267 8.98 -2.49 11.76
C PRO A 267 8.08 -2.75 10.54
N GLU A 268 6.76 -2.79 10.70
CA GLU A 268 5.82 -3.19 9.65
C GLU A 268 5.95 -2.44 8.32
N PRO A 269 6.22 -1.12 8.27
CA PRO A 269 6.44 -0.44 6.99
C PRO A 269 7.62 -1.02 6.20
N VAL A 270 8.73 -1.34 6.89
CA VAL A 270 9.92 -1.94 6.28
C VAL A 270 9.64 -3.40 5.88
N VAL A 271 8.98 -4.16 6.76
CA VAL A 271 8.62 -5.55 6.49
C VAL A 271 7.71 -5.65 5.27
N ASN A 272 6.66 -4.83 5.18
CA ASN A 272 5.74 -4.83 4.05
C ASN A 272 6.42 -4.45 2.74
N PHE A 273 7.36 -3.50 2.76
CA PHE A 273 8.21 -3.19 1.61
C PHE A 273 9.04 -4.40 1.17
N ILE A 274 9.65 -5.12 2.10
CA ILE A 274 10.46 -6.31 1.78
C ILE A 274 9.56 -7.42 1.21
N LEU A 275 8.42 -7.71 1.83
CA LEU A 275 7.50 -8.77 1.40
C LEU A 275 6.97 -8.56 -0.02
N ARG A 276 6.52 -7.35 -0.37
CA ARG A 276 5.92 -7.05 -1.68
C ARG A 276 6.92 -7.12 -2.85
N HIS A 277 8.22 -7.15 -2.56
CA HIS A 277 9.29 -7.32 -3.55
C HIS A 277 9.80 -8.75 -3.69
N GLN A 278 9.31 -9.70 -2.88
CA GLN A 278 9.66 -11.10 -3.04
C GLN A 278 9.01 -11.72 -4.28
N SER A 279 9.73 -12.64 -4.94
CA SER A 279 9.24 -13.33 -6.13
C SER A 279 7.95 -14.11 -5.88
N ALA A 280 7.80 -14.69 -4.69
CA ALA A 280 6.60 -15.42 -4.28
C ALA A 280 5.37 -14.53 -4.08
N TYR A 281 5.53 -13.21 -3.89
CA TYR A 281 4.41 -12.30 -3.70
C TYR A 281 3.76 -11.90 -5.05
N LYS A 282 4.58 -11.75 -6.09
CA LYS A 282 4.16 -11.22 -7.41
C LYS A 282 3.00 -11.97 -8.09
N PRO A 283 2.87 -13.31 -8.00
CA PRO A 283 1.82 -14.05 -8.70
C PRO A 283 0.39 -13.66 -8.31
N TYR A 284 0.18 -13.17 -7.10
CA TYR A 284 -1.16 -12.83 -6.60
C TYR A 284 -1.60 -11.40 -6.93
N VAL A 285 -0.70 -10.55 -7.44
CA VAL A 285 -1.01 -9.13 -7.67
C VAL A 285 -1.64 -8.94 -9.04
N HIS A 286 -2.95 -8.69 -9.06
CA HIS A 286 -3.74 -8.53 -10.29
C HIS A 286 -3.94 -7.05 -10.65
N CYS A 287 -2.90 -6.44 -11.23
CA CYS A 287 -2.95 -5.05 -11.73
C CYS A 287 -3.16 -4.99 -13.25
N ASN A 288 -4.24 -4.32 -13.68
CA ASN A 288 -4.45 -3.93 -15.07
C ASN A 288 -3.87 -2.53 -15.29
N VAL A 289 -2.64 -2.48 -15.81
CA VAL A 289 -1.96 -1.21 -16.11
C VAL A 289 -2.42 -0.67 -17.45
N ARG A 290 -2.99 0.53 -17.42
CA ARG A 290 -3.41 1.34 -18.57
C ARG A 290 -3.28 2.82 -18.20
N GLY A 291 -3.20 3.68 -19.20
CA GLY A 291 -3.00 5.11 -18.99
C GLY A 291 -1.68 5.42 -18.30
N SER A 292 -1.70 6.37 -17.37
CA SER A 292 -0.52 6.86 -16.66
C SER A 292 -0.88 7.32 -15.25
N LEU A 293 0.09 7.25 -14.32
CA LEU A 293 0.04 7.94 -13.02
C LEU A 293 1.13 9.03 -12.93
N GLN A 294 1.57 9.55 -14.07
CA GLN A 294 2.66 10.52 -14.14
C GLN A 294 2.33 11.84 -13.47
N ASN A 295 1.10 12.32 -13.57
CA ASN A 295 0.76 13.67 -13.12
C ASN A 295 0.89 13.80 -11.61
N SER A 296 0.35 12.82 -10.87
CA SER A 296 0.48 12.71 -9.43
C SER A 296 1.94 12.60 -9.00
N LEU A 297 2.75 11.76 -9.66
CA LEU A 297 4.19 11.69 -9.39
C LEU A 297 4.88 13.06 -9.56
N VAL A 298 4.63 13.73 -10.68
CA VAL A 298 5.24 15.03 -10.99
C VAL A 298 4.79 16.09 -10.00
N LYS A 299 3.50 16.10 -9.62
CA LYS A 299 2.95 16.98 -8.57
C LYS A 299 3.68 16.79 -7.24
N PHE A 300 3.76 15.54 -6.78
CA PHE A 300 4.32 15.23 -5.48
C PHE A 300 5.83 15.54 -5.46
N GLU A 301 6.62 15.09 -6.45
CA GLU A 301 8.06 15.34 -6.46
C GLU A 301 8.44 16.80 -6.70
N LYS A 302 7.82 17.47 -7.68
CA LYS A 302 8.27 18.81 -8.10
C LYS A 302 7.58 19.94 -7.36
N GLU A 303 6.26 19.86 -7.24
CA GLU A 303 5.47 20.92 -6.61
C GLU A 303 5.40 20.75 -5.09
N ARG A 304 5.75 19.56 -4.57
CA ARG A 304 5.72 19.23 -3.14
C ARG A 304 4.36 19.50 -2.51
N LYS A 305 3.30 19.34 -3.32
CA LYS A 305 1.91 19.41 -2.93
C LYS A 305 1.15 18.28 -3.59
N GLY A 306 0.21 17.70 -2.85
CA GLY A 306 -0.66 16.65 -3.40
C GLY A 306 -2.03 16.65 -2.75
N ARG A 307 -3.07 16.74 -3.56
CA ARG A 307 -4.45 16.50 -3.13
C ARG A 307 -4.91 15.14 -3.60
N VAL A 308 -5.17 14.26 -2.63
CA VAL A 308 -5.54 12.86 -2.89
C VAL A 308 -6.92 12.59 -2.30
N ALA A 309 -7.81 12.01 -3.11
CA ALA A 309 -9.19 11.74 -2.70
C ALA A 309 -9.51 10.25 -2.76
N PHE A 310 -10.35 9.79 -1.82
CA PHE A 310 -10.81 8.42 -1.71
C PHE A 310 -12.34 8.38 -1.76
N LEU A 311 -12.90 7.87 -2.86
CA LEU A 311 -14.34 7.70 -3.05
C LEU A 311 -14.71 6.22 -2.94
N GLY A 312 -15.63 5.90 -2.03
CA GLY A 312 -16.14 4.54 -1.93
C GLY A 312 -17.17 4.31 -0.84
N GLY A 313 -17.32 3.04 -0.49
CA GLY A 313 -18.31 2.55 0.46
C GLY A 313 -17.80 2.49 1.91
N SER A 314 -18.34 1.55 2.68
CA SER A 314 -17.96 1.37 4.10
C SER A 314 -16.52 0.90 4.31
N ILE A 315 -15.94 0.18 3.35
CA ILE A 315 -14.55 -0.28 3.40
C ILE A 315 -13.59 0.91 3.26
N THR A 316 -14.00 1.93 2.49
CA THR A 316 -13.28 3.21 2.39
C THR A 316 -13.60 4.14 3.56
N GLU A 317 -14.82 4.15 4.11
CA GLU A 317 -15.15 4.99 5.28
C GLU A 317 -14.34 4.60 6.54
N MET A 318 -14.09 3.29 6.74
CA MET A 318 -13.39 2.80 7.93
C MET A 318 -11.89 3.10 7.91
N LYS A 319 -11.27 3.10 9.09
CA LYS A 319 -9.81 3.13 9.23
C LYS A 319 -9.20 1.84 8.67
N GLY A 320 -8.24 1.94 7.75
CA GLY A 320 -7.66 0.77 7.10
C GLY A 320 -6.75 1.10 5.92
N TRP A 321 -7.08 0.59 4.74
CA TRP A 321 -6.23 0.64 3.56
C TRP A 321 -5.90 2.08 3.12
N LYS A 322 -6.86 3.01 3.17
CA LYS A 322 -6.62 4.40 2.76
C LYS A 322 -5.61 5.08 3.68
N ASP A 323 -5.70 4.85 4.98
CA ASP A 323 -4.77 5.39 5.98
C ASP A 323 -3.35 4.86 5.75
N MET A 324 -3.23 3.58 5.35
CA MET A 324 -1.96 2.99 4.95
C MET A 324 -1.42 3.60 3.65
N VAL A 325 -2.28 3.89 2.67
CA VAL A 325 -1.90 4.57 1.42
C VAL A 325 -1.47 6.03 1.68
N GLU A 326 -2.17 6.76 2.55
CA GLU A 326 -1.76 8.10 2.98
C GLU A 326 -0.37 8.10 3.61
N GLN A 327 -0.11 7.11 4.48
CA GLN A 327 1.21 6.91 5.09
C GLN A 327 2.27 6.59 4.02
N GLN A 328 1.98 5.67 3.10
CA GLN A 328 2.89 5.31 2.01
C GLN A 328 3.21 6.52 1.11
N LEU A 329 2.23 7.35 0.77
CA LEU A 329 2.45 8.57 0.00
C LEU A 329 3.36 9.55 0.74
N LYS A 330 3.13 9.77 2.04
CA LYS A 330 4.02 10.58 2.89
C LYS A 330 5.45 10.01 2.95
N GLN A 331 5.61 8.69 2.96
CA GLN A 331 6.92 8.02 2.97
C GLN A 331 7.64 8.08 1.62
N ARG A 332 6.91 8.00 0.51
CA ARG A 332 7.48 8.14 -0.84
C ARG A 332 7.89 9.58 -1.13
N PHE A 333 7.10 10.52 -0.63
CA PHE A 333 7.23 11.95 -0.90
C PHE A 333 7.38 12.74 0.41
N PRO A 334 8.49 12.57 1.17
CA PRO A 334 8.65 13.12 2.51
C PRO A 334 8.65 14.64 2.57
N TYR A 335 8.89 15.32 1.44
CA TYR A 335 8.86 16.78 1.33
C TYR A 335 7.52 17.33 0.85
N THR A 336 6.53 16.47 0.60
CA THR A 336 5.23 16.86 0.04
C THR A 336 4.22 17.15 1.13
N GLU A 337 3.58 18.30 1.04
CA GLU A 337 2.37 18.60 1.81
C GLU A 337 1.16 17.95 1.15
N PHE A 338 0.53 17.01 1.87
CA PHE A 338 -0.66 16.31 1.38
C PHE A 338 -1.95 16.87 1.99
N ASP A 339 -2.96 17.05 1.13
CA ASP A 339 -4.36 17.29 1.48
C ASP A 339 -5.18 16.05 1.12
N PHE A 340 -5.64 15.30 2.14
CA PHE A 340 -6.39 14.07 1.95
C PHE A 340 -7.90 14.31 2.08
N ILE A 341 -8.64 13.88 1.06
CA ILE A 341 -10.09 13.95 1.02
C ILE A 341 -10.66 12.54 1.20
N GLU A 342 -11.07 12.23 2.42
CA GLU A 342 -11.77 10.99 2.74
C GLU A 342 -13.27 11.15 2.45
N ALA A 343 -13.74 10.55 1.37
CA ALA A 343 -15.12 10.61 0.92
C ALA A 343 -15.77 9.22 0.86
N GLY A 344 -15.44 8.34 1.81
CA GLY A 344 -16.15 7.06 2.00
C GLY A 344 -17.48 7.28 2.72
N ILE A 345 -18.56 6.67 2.22
CA ILE A 345 -19.86 6.64 2.92
C ILE A 345 -20.37 5.20 2.93
N GLY A 346 -20.64 4.66 4.12
CA GLY A 346 -21.17 3.32 4.28
C GLY A 346 -22.41 3.06 3.43
N SER A 347 -22.48 1.86 2.86
CA SER A 347 -23.59 1.39 2.02
C SER A 347 -23.71 2.06 0.64
N THR A 348 -22.85 3.00 0.26
CA THR A 348 -22.92 3.68 -1.05
C THR A 348 -22.07 2.98 -2.10
N GLY A 349 -22.65 2.68 -3.27
CA GLY A 349 -21.94 2.24 -4.47
C GLY A 349 -21.68 3.38 -5.47
N THR A 350 -21.49 3.06 -6.74
CA THR A 350 -21.11 4.01 -7.80
C THR A 350 -22.20 5.03 -8.12
N THR A 351 -23.47 4.61 -8.08
CA THR A 351 -24.59 5.52 -8.37
C THR A 351 -24.63 6.69 -7.38
N PRO A 352 -24.72 6.48 -6.04
CA PRO A 352 -24.60 7.58 -5.09
C PRO A 352 -23.26 8.33 -5.19
N GLY A 353 -22.15 7.65 -5.47
CA GLY A 353 -20.83 8.26 -5.65
C GLY A 353 -20.80 9.28 -6.79
N ALA A 354 -21.36 8.95 -7.96
CA ALA A 354 -21.44 9.85 -9.11
C ALA A 354 -22.20 11.15 -8.82
N PHE A 355 -23.28 11.10 -8.05
CA PHE A 355 -24.09 12.29 -7.72
C PHE A 355 -23.50 13.16 -6.60
N ARG A 356 -22.66 12.59 -5.74
CA ARG A 356 -22.03 13.33 -4.63
C ARG A 356 -20.60 13.78 -4.94
N LEU A 357 -20.00 13.28 -6.03
CA LEU A 357 -18.62 13.56 -6.41
C LEU A 357 -18.30 15.06 -6.41
N GLN A 358 -19.17 15.88 -7.01
CA GLN A 358 -18.98 17.33 -7.05
C GLN A 358 -18.91 17.92 -5.64
N HIS A 359 -19.88 17.60 -4.79
CA HIS A 359 -19.97 18.12 -3.43
C HIS A 359 -18.82 17.61 -2.54
N ASP A 360 -18.57 16.30 -2.54
CA ASP A 360 -17.68 15.65 -1.58
C ASP A 360 -16.20 15.72 -1.97
N ILE A 361 -15.88 15.91 -3.24
CA ILE A 361 -14.51 15.87 -3.76
C ILE A 361 -14.19 17.11 -4.60
N LEU A 362 -14.85 17.30 -5.74
CA LEU A 362 -14.38 18.28 -6.75
C LEU A 362 -14.54 19.73 -6.29
N SER A 363 -15.54 20.03 -5.45
CA SER A 363 -15.72 21.35 -4.84
C SER A 363 -14.59 21.78 -3.91
N LYS A 364 -13.79 20.81 -3.43
CA LYS A 364 -12.64 21.06 -2.56
C LYS A 364 -11.41 21.51 -3.37
N GLY A 365 -11.46 21.45 -4.70
CA GLY A 365 -10.47 21.94 -5.66
C GLY A 365 -9.86 20.80 -6.49
N LYS A 366 -8.82 21.13 -7.28
CA LYS A 366 -8.19 20.18 -8.21
C LYS A 366 -7.63 18.95 -7.49
N ILE A 367 -8.02 17.77 -7.95
CA ILE A 367 -7.56 16.48 -7.42
C ILE A 367 -6.37 16.01 -8.25
N ASP A 368 -5.28 15.63 -7.60
CA ASP A 368 -4.07 15.13 -8.28
C ASP A 368 -4.12 13.60 -8.42
N LEU A 369 -4.71 12.91 -7.44
CA LEU A 369 -4.92 11.46 -7.44
C LEU A 369 -6.28 11.10 -6.82
N LEU A 370 -7.10 10.35 -7.54
CA LEU A 370 -8.42 9.88 -7.10
C LEU A 370 -8.46 8.35 -7.05
N PHE A 371 -8.86 7.81 -5.91
CA PHE A 371 -9.23 6.40 -5.78
C PHE A 371 -10.74 6.24 -5.86
N VAL A 372 -11.19 5.28 -6.66
CA VAL A 372 -12.61 4.88 -6.74
C VAL A 372 -12.75 3.38 -6.48
N GLU A 373 -13.67 3.03 -5.58
CA GLU A 373 -14.04 1.63 -5.29
C GLU A 373 -15.53 1.54 -4.94
N ALA A 374 -16.22 0.56 -5.50
CA ALA A 374 -17.64 0.35 -5.19
C ALA A 374 -18.19 -1.03 -5.56
N ALA A 375 -17.38 -1.97 -6.06
CA ALA A 375 -17.87 -3.25 -6.59
C ALA A 375 -18.72 -4.05 -5.57
N VAL A 376 -18.30 -4.07 -4.31
CA VAL A 376 -19.01 -4.74 -3.21
C VAL A 376 -20.38 -4.08 -2.98
N ASN A 377 -20.42 -2.75 -2.92
CA ASN A 377 -21.67 -2.01 -2.67
C ASN A 377 -22.60 -2.07 -3.87
N ASP A 378 -22.08 -1.99 -5.09
CA ASP A 378 -22.88 -2.07 -6.31
C ASP A 378 -23.61 -3.40 -6.43
N HIS A 379 -22.90 -4.49 -6.16
CA HIS A 379 -23.48 -5.82 -6.17
C HIS A 379 -24.44 -6.03 -4.98
N THR A 380 -24.05 -5.61 -3.77
CA THR A 380 -24.88 -5.73 -2.56
C THR A 380 -26.19 -4.96 -2.67
N ASN A 381 -26.17 -3.79 -3.30
CA ASN A 381 -27.33 -2.92 -3.45
C ASN A 381 -28.24 -3.34 -4.61
N GLY A 382 -27.81 -4.31 -5.43
CA GLY A 382 -28.60 -4.83 -6.56
C GLY A 382 -28.70 -3.86 -7.74
N PHE A 383 -27.76 -2.93 -7.90
CA PHE A 383 -27.71 -2.11 -9.11
C PHE A 383 -27.52 -3.02 -10.34
N SER A 384 -28.28 -2.77 -11.39
CA SER A 384 -28.18 -3.51 -12.64
C SER A 384 -26.81 -3.28 -13.32
N PRO A 385 -26.36 -4.18 -14.21
CA PRO A 385 -25.13 -3.96 -14.98
C PRO A 385 -25.06 -2.59 -15.67
N LEU A 386 -26.20 -2.08 -16.15
CA LEU A 386 -26.27 -0.77 -16.79
C LEU A 386 -26.06 0.38 -15.78
N GLU A 387 -26.68 0.31 -14.60
CA GLU A 387 -26.54 1.32 -13.54
C GLU A 387 -25.11 1.34 -12.98
N GLN A 388 -24.48 0.17 -12.84
CA GLN A 388 -23.08 0.05 -12.42
C GLN A 388 -22.13 0.76 -13.41
N VAL A 389 -22.35 0.59 -14.73
CA VAL A 389 -21.58 1.30 -15.76
C VAL A 389 -21.86 2.80 -15.72
N ARG A 390 -23.13 3.23 -15.63
CA ARG A 390 -23.50 4.66 -15.58
C ARG A 390 -22.93 5.36 -14.35
N GLY A 391 -22.94 4.70 -13.19
CA GLY A 391 -22.36 5.19 -11.96
C GLY A 391 -20.85 5.31 -12.05
N MET A 392 -20.15 4.23 -12.39
CA MET A 392 -18.69 4.24 -12.46
C MET A 392 -18.16 5.20 -13.55
N GLU A 393 -18.81 5.23 -14.71
CA GLU A 393 -18.49 6.23 -15.73
C GLU A 393 -18.82 7.65 -15.26
N GLY A 394 -19.89 7.80 -14.47
CA GLY A 394 -20.23 9.06 -13.84
C GLY A 394 -19.10 9.59 -12.95
N GLU A 395 -18.51 8.74 -12.11
CA GLU A 395 -17.37 9.12 -11.27
C GLU A 395 -16.12 9.47 -12.08
N VAL A 396 -15.69 8.55 -12.97
CA VAL A 396 -14.46 8.68 -13.75
C VAL A 396 -14.53 9.85 -14.73
N ARG A 397 -15.58 9.91 -15.54
CA ARG A 397 -15.69 10.93 -16.58
C ARG A 397 -15.91 12.32 -15.98
N HIS A 398 -16.68 12.44 -14.90
CA HIS A 398 -16.90 13.74 -14.26
C HIS A 398 -15.59 14.29 -13.67
N ALA A 399 -14.82 13.47 -12.96
CA ALA A 399 -13.51 13.87 -12.44
C ALA A 399 -12.56 14.34 -13.56
N LEU A 400 -12.49 13.59 -14.67
CA LEU A 400 -11.63 13.95 -15.81
C LEU A 400 -12.12 15.20 -16.56
N LEU A 401 -13.43 15.43 -16.68
CA LEU A 401 -13.95 16.63 -17.33
C LEU A 401 -13.68 17.90 -16.50
N GLU A 402 -13.76 17.80 -15.17
CA GLU A 402 -13.46 18.91 -14.26
C GLU A 402 -11.96 19.19 -14.19
N ASN A 403 -11.15 18.13 -14.08
CA ASN A 403 -9.70 18.22 -14.10
C ASN A 403 -9.09 17.09 -14.95
N PRO A 404 -8.78 17.35 -16.24
CA PRO A 404 -8.18 16.36 -17.12
C PRO A 404 -6.81 15.85 -16.68
N GLU A 405 -6.15 16.55 -15.75
CA GLU A 405 -4.85 16.17 -15.20
C GLU A 405 -4.95 15.17 -14.04
N THR A 406 -6.16 14.86 -13.56
CA THR A 406 -6.38 13.95 -12.42
C THR A 406 -5.94 12.53 -12.77
N ASP A 407 -5.01 11.96 -12.01
CA ASP A 407 -4.74 10.53 -12.07
C ASP A 407 -5.82 9.77 -11.29
N ILE A 408 -6.28 8.63 -11.82
CA ILE A 408 -7.34 7.82 -11.20
C ILE A 408 -6.85 6.39 -11.02
N VAL A 409 -7.13 5.78 -9.87
CA VAL A 409 -6.93 4.35 -9.59
C VAL A 409 -8.26 3.72 -9.21
N MET A 410 -8.63 2.64 -9.90
CA MET A 410 -9.85 1.88 -9.61
C MET A 410 -9.54 0.61 -8.84
N LEU A 411 -10.29 0.34 -7.76
CA LEU A 411 -10.06 -0.82 -6.89
C LEU A 411 -11.31 -1.71 -6.84
N HIS A 412 -11.09 -3.03 -6.86
CA HIS A 412 -12.16 -4.03 -6.75
C HIS A 412 -11.96 -4.89 -5.51
N PHE A 413 -12.66 -4.57 -4.42
CA PHE A 413 -12.57 -5.34 -3.16
C PHE A 413 -13.34 -6.67 -3.20
N ILE A 414 -12.97 -7.57 -2.28
CA ILE A 414 -13.62 -8.87 -2.08
C ILE A 414 -14.73 -8.77 -1.03
N TYR A 415 -15.72 -9.65 -1.13
CA TYR A 415 -16.67 -9.93 -0.05
C TYR A 415 -17.29 -11.33 -0.19
N ASP A 416 -18.04 -11.80 0.81
CA ASP A 416 -18.44 -13.21 0.96
C ASP A 416 -19.07 -13.84 -0.31
N PRO A 417 -20.01 -13.18 -1.03
CA PRO A 417 -20.60 -13.73 -2.25
C PRO A 417 -19.64 -13.87 -3.45
N PHE A 418 -18.53 -13.12 -3.50
CA PHE A 418 -17.55 -13.26 -4.58
C PHE A 418 -16.66 -14.48 -4.41
N ILE A 419 -16.38 -14.91 -3.18
CA ILE A 419 -15.48 -16.03 -2.88
C ILE A 419 -15.85 -17.31 -3.66
N PRO A 420 -17.09 -17.84 -3.61
CA PRO A 420 -17.43 -19.06 -4.35
C PRO A 420 -17.44 -18.89 -5.88
N MET A 421 -17.49 -17.66 -6.40
CA MET A 421 -17.36 -17.37 -7.83
C MET A 421 -15.90 -17.44 -8.24
N LEU A 422 -15.03 -16.75 -7.50
CA LEU A 422 -13.60 -16.69 -7.75
C LEU A 422 -12.92 -18.05 -7.62
N ALA A 423 -13.35 -18.88 -6.66
CA ALA A 423 -12.92 -20.27 -6.51
C ALA A 423 -13.29 -21.17 -7.71
N LYS A 424 -14.18 -20.72 -8.58
CA LYS A 424 -14.51 -21.37 -9.87
C LYS A 424 -13.88 -20.65 -11.06
N HIS A 425 -12.95 -19.73 -10.81
CA HIS A 425 -12.35 -18.82 -11.77
C HIS A 425 -13.40 -17.98 -12.54
N GLN A 426 -14.54 -17.68 -11.89
CA GLN A 426 -15.57 -16.81 -12.43
C GLN A 426 -15.43 -15.41 -11.84
N GLN A 427 -15.19 -14.43 -12.70
CA GLN A 427 -15.16 -13.03 -12.29
C GLN A 427 -16.58 -12.51 -11.99
N PRO A 428 -16.79 -11.77 -10.89
CA PRO A 428 -18.03 -11.06 -10.65
C PRO A 428 -18.36 -10.06 -11.77
N ASP A 429 -19.59 -10.10 -12.28
CA ASP A 429 -20.02 -9.24 -13.38
C ASP A 429 -19.86 -7.74 -13.07
N VAL A 430 -20.01 -7.33 -11.80
CA VAL A 430 -19.80 -5.94 -11.38
C VAL A 430 -18.36 -5.48 -11.61
N ILE A 431 -17.37 -6.34 -11.35
CA ILE A 431 -15.95 -6.04 -11.62
C ILE A 431 -15.76 -5.87 -13.12
N LEU A 432 -16.35 -6.76 -13.93
CA LEU A 432 -16.31 -6.66 -15.39
C LEU A 432 -16.96 -5.36 -15.90
N ASN A 433 -18.07 -4.93 -15.30
CA ASN A 433 -18.75 -3.69 -15.67
C ASN A 433 -17.92 -2.45 -15.33
N HIS A 434 -17.28 -2.41 -14.16
CA HIS A 434 -16.37 -1.33 -13.79
C HIS A 434 -15.11 -1.34 -14.67
N GLU A 435 -14.56 -2.52 -15.00
CA GLU A 435 -13.43 -2.66 -15.93
C GLU A 435 -13.75 -2.18 -17.36
N ARG A 436 -15.01 -2.27 -17.81
CA ARG A 436 -15.42 -1.68 -19.10
C ARG A 436 -15.22 -0.16 -19.10
N VAL A 437 -15.59 0.52 -18.02
CA VAL A 437 -15.35 1.95 -17.84
C VAL A 437 -13.85 2.22 -17.81
N ALA A 438 -13.13 1.48 -16.98
CA ALA A 438 -11.70 1.69 -16.82
C ALA A 438 -10.92 1.47 -18.13
N ASN A 439 -11.32 0.51 -18.96
CA ASN A 439 -10.77 0.32 -20.30
C ASN A 439 -11.07 1.49 -21.25
N HIS A 440 -12.29 2.05 -21.20
CA HIS A 440 -12.69 3.18 -22.06
C HIS A 440 -11.90 4.45 -21.74
N TYR A 441 -11.64 4.72 -20.46
CA TYR A 441 -10.91 5.90 -19.98
C TYR A 441 -9.43 5.65 -19.69
N LEU A 442 -8.91 4.46 -19.98
CA LEU A 442 -7.52 4.06 -19.70
C LEU A 442 -7.12 4.21 -18.21
N VAL A 443 -8.04 3.96 -17.28
CA VAL A 443 -7.82 4.11 -15.82
C VAL A 443 -7.20 2.83 -15.24
N PRO A 444 -5.98 2.84 -14.67
CA PRO A 444 -5.40 1.64 -14.09
C PRO A 444 -6.29 1.07 -12.97
N SER A 445 -6.31 -0.25 -12.85
CA SER A 445 -7.09 -0.90 -11.79
C SER A 445 -6.40 -2.10 -11.14
N ILE A 446 -6.92 -2.46 -9.96
CA ILE A 446 -6.42 -3.57 -9.15
C ILE A 446 -7.59 -4.49 -8.78
N ASN A 447 -7.50 -5.76 -9.17
CA ASN A 447 -8.46 -6.80 -8.79
C ASN A 447 -8.05 -7.45 -7.46
N LEU A 448 -8.34 -6.74 -6.36
CA LEU A 448 -8.07 -7.22 -5.01
C LEU A 448 -8.99 -8.41 -4.65
N ALA A 449 -10.15 -8.52 -5.28
CA ALA A 449 -11.03 -9.67 -5.11
C ALA A 449 -10.34 -10.98 -5.48
N GLN A 450 -9.70 -11.01 -6.64
CA GLN A 450 -8.97 -12.17 -7.11
C GLN A 450 -7.72 -12.45 -6.25
N GLU A 451 -6.94 -11.42 -5.93
CA GLU A 451 -5.74 -11.58 -5.07
C GLU A 451 -6.07 -12.28 -3.76
N ILE A 452 -7.08 -11.78 -3.04
CA ILE A 452 -7.45 -12.33 -1.74
C ILE A 452 -7.98 -13.77 -1.86
N SER A 453 -8.75 -14.08 -2.90
CA SER A 453 -9.24 -15.45 -3.15
C SER A 453 -8.08 -16.43 -3.36
N GLU A 454 -7.12 -16.08 -4.21
CA GLU A 454 -5.99 -16.97 -4.54
C GLU A 454 -5.06 -17.17 -3.34
N ARG A 455 -4.84 -16.15 -2.51
CA ARG A 455 -4.06 -16.28 -1.28
C ARG A 455 -4.74 -17.17 -0.24
N MET A 456 -6.07 -17.07 -0.11
CA MET A 456 -6.84 -17.98 0.75
C MET A 456 -6.78 -19.42 0.22
N GLU A 457 -6.86 -19.62 -1.11
CA GLU A 457 -6.69 -20.94 -1.74
C GLU A 457 -5.30 -21.53 -1.54
N ALA A 458 -4.27 -20.68 -1.53
CA ALA A 458 -2.90 -21.06 -1.21
C ALA A 458 -2.66 -21.34 0.28
N GLY A 459 -3.66 -21.07 1.14
CA GLY A 459 -3.59 -21.28 2.57
C GLY A 459 -2.74 -20.26 3.32
N GLU A 460 -2.50 -19.07 2.75
CA GLU A 460 -1.74 -18.01 3.43
C GLU A 460 -2.49 -17.46 4.64
N PHE A 461 -3.82 -17.43 4.58
CA PHE A 461 -4.72 -17.02 5.66
C PHE A 461 -6.15 -17.47 5.37
N THR A 462 -7.02 -17.44 6.38
CA THR A 462 -8.45 -17.72 6.23
C THR A 462 -9.27 -16.44 6.06
N TRP A 463 -10.53 -16.57 5.64
CA TRP A 463 -11.46 -15.44 5.57
C TRP A 463 -11.70 -14.76 6.93
N GLU A 464 -11.62 -15.54 8.02
CA GLU A 464 -11.70 -15.04 9.40
C GLU A 464 -10.46 -14.22 9.75
N ASP A 465 -9.26 -14.71 9.44
CA ASP A 465 -8.01 -13.96 9.64
C ASP A 465 -8.03 -12.64 8.85
N PHE A 466 -8.55 -12.67 7.62
CA PHE A 466 -8.72 -11.48 6.78
C PHE A 466 -9.70 -10.46 7.40
N GLY A 467 -10.74 -10.93 8.08
CA GLY A 467 -11.73 -10.11 8.79
C GLY A 467 -13.11 -10.02 8.15
N GLY A 468 -13.33 -10.70 7.03
CA GLY A 468 -14.61 -10.63 6.32
C GLY A 468 -14.72 -9.48 5.32
N THR A 469 -15.96 -9.12 4.97
CA THR A 469 -16.28 -8.01 4.06
C THR A 469 -15.68 -6.67 4.52
N HIS A 470 -15.61 -6.45 5.84
CA HIS A 470 -14.96 -5.31 6.46
C HIS A 470 -13.64 -5.78 7.06
N PRO A 471 -12.51 -5.68 6.33
CA PRO A 471 -11.29 -6.37 6.71
C PRO A 471 -10.76 -5.94 8.08
N LEU A 472 -10.09 -6.85 8.77
CA LEU A 472 -9.27 -6.51 9.92
C LEU A 472 -8.04 -5.71 9.48
N PRO A 473 -7.28 -5.08 10.39
CA PRO A 473 -6.03 -4.41 10.04
C PRO A 473 -5.09 -5.26 9.19
N PHE A 474 -5.05 -6.57 9.44
CA PHE A 474 -4.32 -7.55 8.62
C PHE A 474 -4.79 -7.57 7.16
N GLY A 475 -6.09 -7.71 6.90
CA GLY A 475 -6.63 -7.76 5.53
C GLY A 475 -6.36 -6.48 4.74
N HIS A 476 -6.37 -5.31 5.39
CA HIS A 476 -6.03 -4.04 4.75
C HIS A 476 -4.58 -3.96 4.26
N THR A 477 -3.65 -4.75 4.83
CA THR A 477 -2.24 -4.74 4.39
C THR A 477 -2.07 -5.21 2.95
N PHE A 478 -2.87 -6.18 2.50
CA PHE A 478 -2.84 -6.67 1.12
C PHE A 478 -3.32 -5.61 0.13
N TYR A 479 -4.37 -4.88 0.49
CA TYR A 479 -4.88 -3.78 -0.33
C TYR A 479 -3.84 -2.69 -0.51
N ALA A 480 -3.20 -2.27 0.59
CA ALA A 480 -2.15 -1.26 0.56
C ALA A 480 -0.90 -1.76 -0.19
N ALA A 481 -0.54 -3.03 -0.08
CA ALA A 481 0.61 -3.62 -0.77
C ALA A 481 0.40 -3.71 -2.29
N ALA A 482 -0.80 -4.05 -2.76
CA ALA A 482 -1.11 -4.07 -4.18
C ALA A 482 -1.13 -2.65 -4.79
N ILE A 483 -1.63 -1.65 -4.06
CA ILE A 483 -1.56 -0.24 -4.47
C ILE A 483 -0.10 0.23 -4.56
N ALA A 484 0.73 -0.11 -3.57
CA ALA A 484 2.16 0.18 -3.62
C ALA A 484 2.85 -0.50 -4.82
N HIS A 485 2.46 -1.73 -5.17
CA HIS A 485 2.95 -2.41 -6.36
C HIS A 485 2.54 -1.68 -7.66
N LEU A 486 1.30 -1.19 -7.74
CA LEU A 486 0.84 -0.40 -8.88
C LEU A 486 1.67 0.90 -9.01
N PHE A 487 1.89 1.62 -7.91
CA PHE A 487 2.74 2.81 -7.89
C PHE A 487 4.14 2.53 -8.40
N ASP A 488 4.81 1.49 -7.87
CA ASP A 488 6.15 1.14 -8.35
C ASP A 488 6.15 0.85 -9.84
N LYS A 489 5.17 0.08 -10.32
CA LYS A 489 5.09 -0.30 -11.73
C LYS A 489 4.82 0.90 -12.65
N MET A 490 3.97 1.83 -12.23
CA MET A 490 3.54 2.96 -13.07
C MET A 490 4.45 4.19 -12.96
N TRP A 491 5.21 4.33 -11.88
CA TRP A 491 6.16 5.43 -11.69
C TRP A 491 7.60 5.09 -12.11
N THR A 492 7.94 3.81 -12.21
CA THR A 492 9.25 3.40 -12.75
C THR A 492 9.41 3.87 -14.19
N GLY A 493 10.57 4.46 -14.50
CA GLY A 493 10.93 4.93 -15.83
C GLY A 493 10.36 6.30 -16.21
N ILE A 494 9.58 6.94 -15.34
CA ILE A 494 9.14 8.32 -15.57
C ILE A 494 10.34 9.26 -15.41
N SER A 495 10.56 10.11 -16.42
CA SER A 495 11.67 11.04 -16.44
C SER A 495 11.52 12.14 -15.37
N PRO A 496 12.64 12.59 -14.76
CA PRO A 496 12.65 13.79 -13.93
C PRO A 496 12.16 15.04 -14.65
N ASP A 497 12.24 15.08 -15.99
CA ASP A 497 11.78 16.20 -16.81
C ASP A 497 10.31 16.06 -17.24
N ALA A 498 9.63 14.99 -16.81
CA ALA A 498 8.22 14.76 -17.12
C ALA A 498 7.35 15.97 -16.70
N SER A 499 6.40 16.31 -17.57
CA SER A 499 5.43 17.39 -17.35
C SER A 499 4.05 16.81 -17.09
N ILE A 500 3.23 17.57 -16.37
CA ILE A 500 1.81 17.28 -16.21
C ILE A 500 1.11 17.51 -17.55
N GLY A 501 0.15 16.65 -17.89
CA GLY A 501 -0.67 16.79 -19.09
C GLY A 501 -2.05 16.16 -18.95
N PRO A 502 -3.02 16.58 -19.78
CA PRO A 502 -4.36 16.03 -19.72
C PRO A 502 -4.38 14.57 -20.16
N HIS A 503 -5.15 13.75 -19.45
CA HIS A 503 -5.50 12.40 -19.90
C HIS A 503 -6.41 12.45 -21.13
N ASN A 504 -6.38 11.38 -21.93
CA ASN A 504 -7.28 11.25 -23.07
C ASN A 504 -8.70 10.93 -22.60
N ILE A 505 -9.65 11.82 -22.87
CA ILE A 505 -11.07 11.62 -22.53
C ILE A 505 -11.82 11.31 -23.83
N PRO A 506 -12.38 10.09 -24.00
CA PRO A 506 -13.20 9.79 -25.18
C PRO A 506 -14.32 10.80 -25.38
N GLU A 507 -14.55 11.22 -26.62
CA GLU A 507 -15.59 12.22 -26.93
C GLU A 507 -16.97 11.75 -26.47
N GLN A 508 -17.31 10.51 -26.77
CA GLN A 508 -18.58 9.89 -26.38
C GLN A 508 -18.42 9.09 -25.08
N PRO A 509 -19.37 9.21 -24.13
CA PRO A 509 -19.46 8.27 -23.02
C PRO A 509 -19.83 6.87 -23.54
N LEU A 510 -19.57 5.84 -22.74
CA LEU A 510 -20.03 4.47 -22.95
C LEU A 510 -21.55 4.39 -22.98
N ASP A 511 -22.20 5.19 -22.15
CA ASP A 511 -23.66 5.33 -22.14
C ASP A 511 -24.07 6.80 -22.18
N THR A 512 -25.02 7.13 -23.06
CA THR A 512 -25.50 8.51 -23.28
C THR A 512 -26.19 9.13 -22.06
N PHE A 513 -26.59 8.30 -21.09
CA PHE A 513 -27.21 8.67 -19.82
C PHE A 513 -26.30 8.41 -18.62
N SER A 514 -25.00 8.23 -18.85
CA SER A 514 -24.00 8.21 -17.78
C SER A 514 -24.13 9.41 -16.83
N TYR A 515 -23.87 9.18 -15.55
CA TYR A 515 -24.09 10.16 -14.47
C TYR A 515 -22.93 11.16 -14.32
N TYR A 516 -22.20 11.47 -15.40
CA TYR A 516 -21.01 12.32 -15.36
C TYR A 516 -21.30 13.82 -15.16
N ARG A 517 -22.58 14.18 -15.05
CA ARG A 517 -23.05 15.50 -14.57
C ARG A 517 -23.97 15.33 -13.36
N GLY A 518 -23.70 14.28 -12.58
CA GLY A 518 -24.36 14.01 -11.33
C GLY A 518 -24.09 15.12 -10.31
N ASP A 519 -25.15 15.60 -9.68
CA ASP A 519 -25.09 16.67 -8.69
C ASP A 519 -26.26 16.53 -7.69
N PHE A 520 -26.16 17.28 -6.58
CA PHE A 520 -27.25 17.45 -5.65
C PHE A 520 -28.13 18.65 -6.03
N ILE A 521 -29.42 18.53 -5.71
CA ILE A 521 -30.31 19.69 -5.62
C ILE A 521 -30.62 19.95 -4.15
N ASP A 522 -30.51 21.21 -3.75
CA ASP A 522 -30.83 21.66 -2.40
C ASP A 522 -32.29 21.35 -2.03
N LEU A 523 -32.50 21.08 -0.73
CA LEU A 523 -33.82 20.68 -0.21
C LEU A 523 -34.86 21.80 -0.30
N ASP A 524 -34.44 23.07 -0.31
CA ASP A 524 -35.32 24.24 -0.38
C ASP A 524 -35.86 24.50 -1.80
N ALA A 525 -35.28 23.88 -2.83
CA ALA A 525 -35.82 23.87 -4.18
C ALA A 525 -37.16 23.12 -4.27
N ALA A 526 -37.44 22.21 -3.33
CA ALA A 526 -38.71 21.51 -3.27
C ALA A 526 -39.82 22.40 -2.69
N THR A 527 -40.92 22.51 -3.41
CA THR A 527 -42.16 23.05 -2.86
C THR A 527 -42.79 22.00 -1.97
N LEU A 528 -42.74 22.21 -0.66
CA LEU A 528 -43.36 21.34 0.34
C LEU A 528 -44.86 21.62 0.37
N ASN A 529 -45.66 20.82 -0.36
CA ASN A 529 -47.10 21.05 -0.43
C ASN A 529 -47.79 20.62 0.88
N LYS A 530 -48.21 19.36 0.97
CA LYS A 530 -49.02 18.87 2.09
C LYS A 530 -48.22 17.85 2.88
N GLY A 531 -47.91 18.16 4.14
CA GLY A 531 -47.40 17.21 5.13
C GLY A 531 -45.91 16.92 5.11
N TRP A 532 -45.18 17.30 4.05
CA TRP A 532 -43.72 17.32 4.10
C TRP A 532 -43.24 18.52 4.92
N LYS A 533 -42.17 18.32 5.70
CA LYS A 533 -41.53 19.36 6.49
C LYS A 533 -40.02 19.32 6.34
N TYR A 534 -39.39 20.49 6.42
CA TYR A 534 -37.95 20.61 6.58
C TYR A 534 -37.60 20.43 8.07
N VAL A 535 -36.72 19.49 8.37
CA VAL A 535 -36.21 19.22 9.71
C VAL A 535 -34.73 19.56 9.71
N ALA A 536 -34.36 20.66 10.38
CA ALA A 536 -33.00 21.19 10.35
C ALA A 536 -31.94 20.24 10.96
N SER A 537 -32.34 19.43 11.93
CA SER A 537 -31.51 18.42 12.58
C SER A 537 -32.36 17.17 12.75
N TRP A 538 -32.43 16.35 11.71
CA TRP A 538 -33.25 15.14 11.73
C TRP A 538 -32.58 14.05 12.59
N HIS A 539 -33.32 13.56 13.58
CA HIS A 539 -32.89 12.47 14.45
C HIS A 539 -34.10 11.63 14.84
N PRO A 540 -34.15 10.33 14.47
CA PRO A 540 -35.26 9.48 14.86
C PRO A 540 -35.08 9.01 16.31
N ASP A 541 -36.07 9.31 17.16
CA ASP A 541 -36.10 8.93 18.57
C ASP A 541 -36.50 7.45 18.74
N ASN A 542 -35.54 6.55 18.49
CA ASN A 542 -35.71 5.11 18.64
C ASN A 542 -34.36 4.40 18.85
N SER A 543 -34.37 3.10 19.10
CA SER A 543 -33.17 2.30 19.38
C SER A 543 -32.47 1.73 18.14
N TYR A 544 -32.94 2.03 16.93
CA TYR A 544 -32.36 1.49 15.70
C TYR A 544 -30.98 2.10 15.44
N GLU A 545 -30.11 1.36 14.76
CA GLU A 545 -28.82 1.90 14.33
C GLU A 545 -29.07 2.99 13.27
N LYS A 546 -28.22 4.03 13.26
CA LYS A 546 -28.26 5.09 12.25
C LYS A 546 -26.85 5.33 11.73
N ARG A 547 -26.72 5.52 10.42
CA ARG A 547 -25.42 5.83 9.82
C ARG A 547 -25.02 7.28 10.06
N ARG A 548 -23.74 7.48 10.34
CA ARG A 548 -23.10 8.79 10.45
C ARG A 548 -23.34 9.60 9.16
N GLY A 549 -23.53 10.91 9.29
CA GLY A 549 -23.81 11.79 8.16
C GLY A 549 -25.27 11.80 7.69
N PHE A 550 -26.10 10.91 8.23
CA PHE A 550 -27.54 10.81 7.95
C PHE A 550 -28.40 10.97 9.22
N VAL A 551 -27.81 11.49 10.29
CA VAL A 551 -28.50 11.95 11.50
C VAL A 551 -27.90 13.27 11.93
N ASP A 552 -28.68 14.06 12.65
CA ASP A 552 -28.34 15.41 13.10
C ASP A 552 -27.98 16.34 11.93
N VAL A 553 -28.66 16.12 10.80
CA VAL A 553 -28.48 16.85 9.54
C VAL A 553 -29.83 17.31 8.98
N PRO A 554 -29.85 18.34 8.11
CA PRO A 554 -31.06 18.75 7.41
C PRO A 554 -31.67 17.64 6.56
N MET A 555 -32.97 17.42 6.70
CA MET A 555 -33.75 16.50 5.86
C MET A 555 -35.15 17.03 5.57
N LEU A 556 -35.72 16.59 4.45
CA LEU A 556 -37.17 16.63 4.26
C LEU A 556 -37.78 15.35 4.83
N GLU A 557 -38.83 15.50 5.64
CA GLU A 557 -39.54 14.37 6.24
C GLU A 557 -41.03 14.41 5.90
N ALA A 558 -41.58 13.23 5.57
CA ALA A 558 -43.02 12.96 5.58
C ALA A 558 -43.31 11.62 6.23
N THR A 559 -44.42 11.52 6.97
CA THR A 559 -44.77 10.32 7.75
C THR A 559 -46.16 9.76 7.46
N GLN A 560 -46.97 10.46 6.66
CA GLN A 560 -48.38 10.11 6.45
C GLN A 560 -48.71 9.88 4.97
N PRO A 561 -49.55 8.88 4.64
CA PRO A 561 -50.07 8.69 3.30
C PRO A 561 -50.67 9.95 2.68
N GLY A 562 -50.39 10.16 1.39
CA GLY A 562 -50.84 11.32 0.64
C GLY A 562 -50.06 12.60 0.92
N ASN A 563 -49.05 12.59 1.81
CA ASN A 563 -48.11 13.70 1.92
C ASN A 563 -47.39 13.87 0.58
N LYS A 564 -47.32 15.10 0.07
CA LYS A 564 -46.90 15.43 -1.29
C LYS A 564 -45.94 16.60 -1.31
N LEU A 565 -44.91 16.49 -2.14
CA LEU A 565 -44.05 17.60 -2.56
C LEU A 565 -43.95 17.69 -4.09
N THR A 566 -43.43 18.81 -4.57
CA THR A 566 -43.09 19.00 -5.99
C THR A 566 -41.71 19.64 -6.11
N LEU A 567 -40.97 19.25 -7.14
CA LEU A 567 -39.63 19.76 -7.44
C LEU A 567 -39.52 20.03 -8.94
N ASP A 568 -39.16 21.24 -9.31
CA ASP A 568 -38.76 21.58 -10.68
C ASP A 568 -37.24 21.38 -10.80
N PHE A 569 -36.79 20.71 -11.86
CA PHE A 569 -35.37 20.44 -12.10
C PHE A 569 -35.04 20.49 -13.59
N GLU A 570 -33.76 20.60 -13.91
CA GLU A 570 -33.24 20.53 -15.28
C GLU A 570 -32.18 19.43 -15.37
N GLY A 571 -32.35 18.49 -16.29
CA GLY A 571 -31.45 17.35 -16.45
C GLY A 571 -32.11 16.13 -17.08
N LYS A 572 -31.35 15.04 -17.18
CA LYS A 572 -31.72 13.76 -17.82
C LYS A 572 -32.08 12.65 -16.83
N ALA A 573 -31.82 12.85 -15.54
CA ALA A 573 -32.15 11.88 -14.51
C ALA A 573 -32.48 12.60 -13.20
N ILE A 574 -33.35 12.00 -12.38
CA ILE A 574 -33.74 12.51 -11.07
C ILE A 574 -33.90 11.35 -10.09
N GLY A 575 -33.46 11.57 -8.86
CA GLY A 575 -33.54 10.61 -7.78
C GLY A 575 -33.63 11.29 -6.41
N ILE A 576 -33.65 10.46 -5.38
CA ILE A 576 -33.53 10.88 -3.98
C ILE A 576 -32.37 10.15 -3.32
N PHE A 577 -31.58 10.89 -2.55
CA PHE A 577 -30.68 10.32 -1.56
C PHE A 577 -31.40 10.38 -0.22
N CYS A 578 -31.81 9.23 0.29
CA CYS A 578 -32.64 9.08 1.48
C CYS A 578 -32.00 8.18 2.53
N THR A 579 -32.66 8.08 3.69
CA THR A 579 -32.26 7.13 4.74
C THR A 579 -33.44 6.22 5.14
N PRO A 580 -33.78 5.21 4.34
CA PRO A 580 -34.83 4.26 4.71
C PRO A 580 -34.49 3.54 6.02
N GLY A 581 -35.49 3.45 6.89
CA GLY A 581 -35.41 2.71 8.15
C GLY A 581 -36.66 1.88 8.41
N PRO A 582 -36.94 1.50 9.68
CA PRO A 582 -37.97 0.52 10.01
C PRO A 582 -39.39 0.89 9.61
N SER A 583 -39.66 2.18 9.44
CA SER A 583 -40.97 2.69 9.01
C SER A 583 -40.97 3.15 7.55
N ALA A 584 -39.93 2.86 6.77
CA ALA A 584 -39.77 3.30 5.37
C ALA A 584 -41.03 2.98 4.55
N GLY A 585 -41.53 4.01 3.87
CA GLY A 585 -42.76 3.97 3.11
C GLY A 585 -42.55 3.64 1.64
N ILE A 586 -43.67 3.44 0.97
CA ILE A 586 -43.70 3.35 -0.49
C ILE A 586 -43.98 4.74 -1.04
N LEU A 587 -43.15 5.17 -1.98
CA LEU A 587 -43.32 6.41 -2.70
C LEU A 587 -44.08 6.17 -4.01
N GLU A 588 -44.87 7.16 -4.40
CA GLU A 588 -45.42 7.28 -5.74
C GLU A 588 -44.91 8.57 -6.36
N TYR A 589 -44.32 8.49 -7.54
CA TYR A 589 -43.77 9.64 -8.26
C TYR A 589 -44.31 9.77 -9.67
N SER A 590 -44.38 10.99 -10.18
CA SER A 590 -44.79 11.33 -11.54
C SER A 590 -43.88 12.43 -12.07
N ILE A 591 -43.37 12.26 -13.29
CA ILE A 591 -42.64 13.29 -14.04
C ILE A 591 -43.57 13.89 -15.10
N ASP A 592 -43.60 15.22 -15.18
CA ASP A 592 -44.31 16.00 -16.21
C ASP A 592 -45.81 15.66 -16.36
N GLY A 593 -46.45 15.32 -15.24
CA GLY A 593 -47.87 14.95 -15.23
C GLY A 593 -48.16 13.55 -15.80
N GLY A 594 -47.12 12.74 -16.04
CA GLY A 594 -47.24 11.35 -16.43
C GLY A 594 -47.89 10.46 -15.36
N LYS A 595 -48.05 9.16 -15.68
CA LYS A 595 -48.62 8.19 -14.74
C LYS A 595 -47.72 8.04 -13.51
N PHE A 596 -48.34 7.92 -12.33
CA PHE A 596 -47.61 7.64 -11.11
C PHE A 596 -46.97 6.25 -11.18
N LYS A 597 -45.66 6.20 -10.92
CA LYS A 597 -44.86 4.99 -10.72
C LYS A 597 -44.63 4.78 -9.22
N ARG A 598 -44.46 3.52 -8.81
CA ARG A 598 -44.32 3.11 -7.41
C ARG A 598 -42.85 2.76 -7.12
N LEU A 599 -42.34 3.21 -5.98
CA LEU A 599 -41.00 2.89 -5.49
C LEU A 599 -41.11 2.43 -4.03
N ASP A 600 -40.74 1.19 -3.75
CA ASP A 600 -40.59 0.70 -2.38
C ASP A 600 -39.21 1.09 -1.85
N THR A 601 -39.17 1.92 -0.80
CA THR A 601 -37.90 2.38 -0.21
C THR A 601 -37.41 1.45 0.90
N PHE A 602 -38.18 0.42 1.26
CA PHE A 602 -37.77 -0.53 2.29
C PHE A 602 -36.68 -1.48 1.76
N THR A 603 -35.47 -1.39 2.34
CA THR A 603 -34.32 -2.26 2.02
C THR A 603 -34.30 -3.49 2.91
N SER A 604 -33.46 -4.48 2.58
CA SER A 604 -33.22 -5.66 3.45
C SER A 604 -32.64 -5.31 4.83
N TRP A 605 -32.02 -4.14 4.99
CA TRP A 605 -31.46 -3.67 6.26
C TRP A 605 -32.40 -2.76 7.05
N SER A 606 -33.49 -2.29 6.44
CA SER A 606 -34.40 -1.29 7.02
C SER A 606 -35.05 -1.76 8.32
N SER A 607 -35.19 -3.07 8.55
CA SER A 607 -35.71 -3.61 9.82
C SER A 607 -34.79 -3.38 11.02
N HIS A 608 -33.51 -3.04 10.80
CA HIS A 608 -32.49 -2.96 11.84
C HIS A 608 -31.81 -1.57 11.91
N LEU A 609 -31.76 -0.82 10.80
CA LEU A 609 -31.08 0.46 10.78
C LEU A 609 -31.67 1.45 9.76
N TYR A 610 -31.35 2.73 9.96
CA TYR A 610 -31.54 3.82 8.98
C TYR A 610 -30.32 3.89 8.06
N ILE A 611 -30.48 3.43 6.82
CA ILE A 611 -29.37 3.20 5.87
C ILE A 611 -29.34 4.25 4.76
N PRO A 612 -28.20 4.88 4.45
CA PRO A 612 -28.06 5.78 3.30
C PRO A 612 -28.34 5.03 2.01
N TRP A 613 -29.24 5.56 1.18
CA TRP A 613 -29.62 4.91 -0.06
C TRP A 613 -30.00 5.93 -1.13
N VAL A 614 -29.52 5.73 -2.36
CA VAL A 614 -29.99 6.47 -3.53
C VAL A 614 -30.98 5.61 -4.30
N TYR A 615 -32.14 6.21 -4.58
CA TYR A 615 -33.10 5.67 -5.52
C TYR A 615 -33.23 6.62 -6.71
N MET A 616 -32.94 6.11 -7.90
CA MET A 616 -33.25 6.81 -9.14
C MET A 616 -34.73 6.63 -9.47
N LEU A 617 -35.40 7.75 -9.74
CA LEU A 617 -36.82 7.77 -10.12
C LEU A 617 -36.95 7.69 -11.65
N GLU A 618 -36.15 8.46 -12.37
CA GLU A 618 -35.98 8.33 -13.82
C GLU A 618 -34.50 8.49 -14.17
N THR A 619 -34.05 7.76 -15.18
CA THR A 619 -32.63 7.69 -15.57
C THR A 619 -32.37 8.05 -17.03
N GLU A 620 -33.43 8.21 -17.84
CA GLU A 620 -33.36 8.40 -19.29
C GLU A 620 -34.32 9.48 -19.81
N LEU A 621 -34.43 10.60 -19.10
CA LEU A 621 -35.24 11.74 -19.53
C LEU A 621 -34.58 12.46 -20.71
N GLU A 622 -35.40 13.15 -21.51
CA GLU A 622 -34.91 14.12 -22.48
C GLU A 622 -34.13 15.24 -21.77
N THR A 623 -33.23 15.91 -22.47
CA THR A 623 -32.51 17.04 -21.86
C THR A 623 -33.44 18.23 -21.78
N GLY A 624 -33.73 18.69 -20.56
CA GLY A 624 -34.54 19.89 -20.38
C GLY A 624 -35.10 20.02 -18.99
N ARG A 625 -36.12 20.87 -18.87
CA ARG A 625 -36.82 21.13 -17.61
C ARG A 625 -37.93 20.13 -17.41
N HIS A 626 -38.00 19.61 -16.20
CA HIS A 626 -38.98 18.63 -15.77
C HIS A 626 -39.57 19.00 -14.42
N ARG A 627 -40.75 18.48 -14.13
CA ARG A 627 -41.42 18.60 -12.83
C ARG A 627 -41.64 17.23 -12.23
N LEU A 628 -41.00 16.99 -11.08
CA LEU A 628 -41.27 15.85 -10.21
C LEU A 628 -42.45 16.16 -9.28
N VAL A 629 -43.40 15.24 -9.22
CA VAL A 629 -44.41 15.15 -8.17
C VAL A 629 -44.17 13.89 -7.37
N LEU A 630 -43.89 14.01 -6.07
CA LEU A 630 -43.63 12.87 -5.18
C LEU A 630 -44.70 12.82 -4.07
N ARG A 631 -45.24 11.63 -3.78
CA ARG A 631 -46.17 11.44 -2.65
C ARG A 631 -45.97 10.11 -1.93
N ILE A 632 -46.36 10.09 -0.66
CA ILE A 632 -46.37 8.86 0.16
C ILE A 632 -47.60 8.01 -0.20
N SER A 633 -47.39 6.74 -0.52
CA SER A 633 -48.46 5.79 -0.82
C SER A 633 -49.30 5.45 0.42
N LYS A 634 -50.55 5.02 0.19
CA LYS A 634 -51.37 4.37 1.22
C LYS A 634 -50.92 2.95 1.50
N GLU A 635 -50.22 2.34 0.56
CA GLU A 635 -49.60 1.04 0.74
C GLU A 635 -48.24 1.19 1.42
N LYS A 636 -47.75 0.10 2.01
CA LYS A 636 -46.40 -0.02 2.53
C LYS A 636 -45.88 -1.42 2.30
N ASN A 637 -44.55 -1.59 2.39
CA ASN A 637 -43.95 -2.91 2.44
C ASN A 637 -44.56 -3.69 3.63
N PRO A 638 -44.92 -4.97 3.48
CA PRO A 638 -45.46 -5.77 4.59
C PRO A 638 -44.56 -5.83 5.83
N ALA A 639 -43.23 -5.71 5.66
CA ALA A 639 -42.26 -5.66 6.75
C ALA A 639 -42.07 -4.27 7.37
N SER A 640 -42.58 -3.21 6.71
CA SER A 640 -42.46 -1.84 7.21
C SER A 640 -43.42 -1.56 8.35
N LYS A 641 -42.93 -0.83 9.37
CA LYS A 641 -43.72 -0.36 10.50
C LYS A 641 -44.59 0.86 10.16
N GLY A 642 -44.30 1.58 9.08
CA GLY A 642 -44.94 2.85 8.76
C GLY A 642 -44.93 3.22 7.28
N HIS A 643 -44.98 4.53 7.02
CA HIS A 643 -45.03 5.11 5.68
C HIS A 643 -44.02 6.26 5.52
N GLU A 644 -43.00 6.32 6.37
CA GLU A 644 -42.12 7.49 6.43
C GLU A 644 -41.12 7.55 5.27
N CYS A 645 -40.70 8.76 4.94
CA CYS A 645 -39.59 8.99 4.03
C CYS A 645 -38.80 10.20 4.50
N GLN A 646 -37.48 10.04 4.48
CA GLN A 646 -36.51 11.07 4.82
C GLN A 646 -35.56 11.28 3.66
N ILE A 647 -35.61 12.46 3.05
CA ILE A 647 -34.76 12.85 1.92
C ILE A 647 -33.65 13.76 2.44
N ARG A 648 -32.40 13.32 2.24
CA ARG A 648 -31.19 14.07 2.58
C ARG A 648 -30.79 15.03 1.48
N ASN A 649 -30.90 14.59 0.23
CA ASN A 649 -30.69 15.38 -0.99
C ASN A 649 -31.57 14.83 -2.11
N PHE A 650 -31.93 15.67 -3.09
CA PHE A 650 -32.33 15.16 -4.41
C PHE A 650 -31.06 14.99 -5.25
N VAL A 651 -31.04 14.00 -6.13
CA VAL A 651 -29.91 13.76 -7.04
C VAL A 651 -30.35 13.97 -8.48
N VAL A 652 -29.54 14.66 -9.29
CA VAL A 652 -29.88 15.02 -10.68
C VAL A 652 -28.67 14.80 -11.59
N ASN A 653 -28.91 14.35 -12.83
CA ASN A 653 -27.88 14.33 -13.88
C ASN A 653 -28.16 15.46 -14.87
N ARG A 654 -27.36 16.54 -14.88
CA ARG A 654 -27.68 17.80 -15.58
C ARG A 654 -27.45 17.80 -17.09
#